data_AF-A0A3S8Z6F6-F1
#
_entry.id   AF-A0A3S8Z6F6-F1
#
_cell.length_a   1.000
_cell.length_b   1.000
_cell.length_c   1.000
_cell.angle_alpha   90.00
_cell.angle_beta   90.00
_cell.angle_gamma   90.00
#
_symmetry.space_group_name_H-M   'P 1'
#
loop_
_entity.id
_entity.type
_entity.pdbx_description
1 polymer ?
#
loop_
_entity_poly.entity_id
_entity_poly.type
_entity_poly.pdbx_seq_one_letter_code
_entity_poly.pdbx_strand_id
1 'polypeptide(L)'
;MGLGSRGTRSQPAQPPGEHHCGRRHHPSAAAQRLLARRGHRRLLPGTRRCAKERHVPRHGPVRPAGQVVDGAVPLIRSLPSTASQRSWGASSRLGFVNSVPDPLLGAVIDGRYLIHARIARGGMATVYRGTDQRLDRDVAVKIMHPHLADQDEFVQRFHREALAAARLSHPNVVAVYDEGAFASESSETAYLIMEHISGPDLRTELGRRGSFPLGMALEIVRQVLSALGTAHSAGLIHRDVKPENVLLVRGDEVTAKVTDFGLARAVAAARATTAGTVLGTVAYLAPEVLEEQATARSDIYSAGVMLYELIAGHAPFSAETPIALAYKHVNDPMPRLSTIAPWIPASVDSLIGVLTAKDPAHRPADGNEARDRVQGVLADLDPIVAKRRIAVIPTTFAEREPDGPRNAGPHDTRSFTPAHRTALLTAPPARQSSRGHEIARQRSGANRTPSSTSSKVWRWAITLLLIAATAAGIAWYFTAGPGMRISLPDVTGRDEDAAVTIIEEVNLVPQLEYEHSDDVPDGRVISTDPAAPAQLSRDDTVTLTVSLGIEQVAVPAVVGLPLETAEQQLRDARLVPEVEEQYSASVPAGSVIAQSVPATTEVDHSTPVTIVVSLGREPVEAVDVRGLSFGEAAAALESAGITVDRAESYSDTVEEGAVISQSQLGTVYRGDTVTLTVSLGPELFEVPDVFGLQRDDAAAILEDAGFEVEYDNFLGGIFGTVRDQSIAPGEMHPAGTVIVLTIV
;
A
#
# COMPACT_ATOMS: atom_id res chain seq x y z
N MET A 1 47.10 -22.29 -56.27
CA MET A 1 48.23 -22.41 -55.34
C MET A 1 47.67 -22.41 -53.93
N GLY A 2 47.90 -23.37 -53.04
CA GLY A 2 48.48 -24.71 -53.20
C GLY A 2 48.88 -25.34 -51.85
N LEU A 3 48.53 -26.61 -51.60
CA LEU A 3 49.02 -27.52 -50.52
C LEU A 3 48.77 -27.01 -49.07
N GLY A 4 48.02 -27.66 -48.18
CA GLY A 4 48.18 -29.04 -47.64
C GLY A 4 48.55 -28.95 -46.13
N SER A 5 48.46 -29.96 -45.25
CA SER A 5 47.80 -31.28 -45.26
C SER A 5 47.81 -31.90 -43.84
N ARG A 6 46.89 -32.85 -43.53
CA ARG A 6 46.86 -33.74 -42.33
C ARG A 6 46.50 -33.06 -40.98
N GLY A 7 45.85 -33.74 -40.01
CA GLY A 7 45.19 -35.06 -40.05
C GLY A 7 44.68 -35.61 -38.70
N THR A 8 43.98 -36.75 -38.76
CA THR A 8 43.69 -37.76 -37.69
C THR A 8 42.92 -37.40 -36.40
N ARG A 9 41.66 -37.88 -36.31
CA ARG A 9 41.11 -38.85 -35.31
C ARG A 9 39.60 -39.05 -35.63
N SER A 10 39.10 -40.19 -36.15
CA SER A 10 39.05 -41.59 -35.67
C SER A 10 38.00 -41.87 -34.56
N GLN A 11 36.79 -42.30 -34.97
CA GLN A 11 35.90 -43.17 -34.17
C GLN A 11 36.49 -44.60 -34.13
N PRO A 12 36.09 -45.51 -33.20
CA PRO A 12 34.86 -46.32 -33.39
C PRO A 12 34.14 -46.83 -32.09
N ALA A 13 33.12 -47.68 -32.30
CA ALA A 13 32.70 -48.84 -31.47
C ALA A 13 31.65 -48.71 -30.32
N GLN A 14 30.49 -49.34 -30.55
CA GLN A 14 29.73 -50.21 -29.61
C GLN A 14 30.33 -51.65 -29.65
N PRO A 15 29.87 -52.72 -28.95
CA PRO A 15 28.75 -52.94 -27.99
C PRO A 15 29.29 -53.50 -26.62
N PRO A 16 28.66 -54.39 -25.80
CA PRO A 16 27.27 -54.87 -25.58
C PRO A 16 26.76 -54.51 -24.14
N GLY A 17 25.73 -55.09 -23.48
CA GLY A 17 24.66 -56.05 -23.83
C GLY A 17 24.54 -57.26 -22.85
N GLU A 18 23.30 -57.70 -22.53
CA GLU A 18 22.91 -58.88 -21.69
C GLU A 18 23.30 -58.83 -20.16
N HIS A 19 22.61 -59.43 -19.18
CA HIS A 19 21.28 -60.08 -19.11
C HIS A 19 20.73 -60.21 -17.65
N HIS A 20 19.40 -60.38 -17.52
CA HIS A 20 18.64 -61.18 -16.52
C HIS A 20 18.39 -60.75 -15.03
N CYS A 21 17.07 -60.71 -14.71
CA CYS A 21 16.35 -61.31 -13.56
C CYS A 21 15.80 -60.40 -12.42
N GLY A 22 14.46 -60.36 -12.26
CA GLY A 22 13.75 -59.72 -11.13
C GLY A 22 12.21 -59.85 -11.21
N ARG A 23 11.60 -60.63 -10.30
CA ARG A 23 10.15 -60.98 -10.20
C ARG A 23 9.24 -59.73 -10.12
N ARG A 24 8.19 -59.55 -10.93
CA ARG A 24 6.83 -60.20 -11.01
C ARG A 24 5.79 -59.77 -9.94
N HIS A 25 4.61 -59.36 -10.46
CA HIS A 25 3.23 -59.44 -9.92
C HIS A 25 2.64 -58.37 -8.95
N HIS A 26 1.81 -57.49 -9.51
CA HIS A 26 0.42 -57.17 -9.07
C HIS A 26 -0.47 -58.46 -9.07
N PRO A 27 -1.69 -58.55 -8.45
CA PRO A 27 -2.72 -57.48 -8.34
C PRO A 27 -3.69 -57.54 -7.10
N SER A 28 -4.80 -56.76 -7.17
CA SER A 28 -6.09 -56.88 -6.45
C SER A 28 -6.10 -56.75 -4.90
N ALA A 29 -7.06 -56.17 -4.16
CA ALA A 29 -8.43 -55.63 -4.35
C ALA A 29 -9.55 -56.39 -3.59
N ALA A 30 -10.22 -55.64 -2.69
CA ALA A 30 -11.60 -55.76 -2.19
C ALA A 30 -12.01 -56.80 -1.11
N ALA A 31 -13.01 -56.35 -0.33
CA ALA A 31 -13.92 -57.09 0.60
C ALA A 31 -13.33 -57.52 1.96
N GLN A 32 -14.09 -57.64 3.06
CA GLN A 32 -15.55 -57.91 3.20
C GLN A 32 -16.30 -57.01 4.22
N ARG A 33 -17.60 -57.29 4.44
CA ARG A 33 -18.57 -56.56 5.30
C ARG A 33 -19.11 -57.47 6.42
N LEU A 34 -20.05 -56.93 7.23
CA LEU A 34 -21.05 -57.58 8.12
C LEU A 34 -20.68 -57.56 9.64
N LEU A 35 -21.60 -57.40 10.62
CA LEU A 35 -23.09 -57.50 10.65
C LEU A 35 -23.79 -56.47 11.60
N ALA A 36 -24.99 -56.03 11.18
CA ALA A 36 -26.26 -55.96 11.95
C ALA A 36 -26.62 -54.95 13.09
N ARG A 37 -27.91 -54.54 13.01
CA ARG A 37 -28.93 -54.29 14.09
C ARG A 37 -29.08 -52.90 14.79
N ARG A 38 -30.09 -52.16 14.28
CA ARG A 38 -31.23 -51.49 14.98
C ARG A 38 -31.19 -51.35 16.53
N GLY A 39 -31.60 -50.17 17.04
CA GLY A 39 -32.53 -50.14 18.20
C GLY A 39 -32.59 -48.91 19.13
N HIS A 40 -33.59 -48.03 18.90
CA HIS A 40 -34.32 -47.18 19.87
C HIS A 40 -33.88 -47.00 21.36
N ARG A 41 -33.71 -45.72 21.73
CA ARG A 41 -34.56 -44.92 22.69
C ARG A 41 -34.51 -45.22 24.21
N ARG A 42 -34.64 -44.14 25.01
CA ARG A 42 -34.74 -44.07 26.51
C ARG A 42 -33.39 -44.25 27.22
N LEU A 43 -33.17 -43.80 28.46
CA LEU A 43 -33.54 -42.68 29.36
C LEU A 43 -32.88 -43.02 30.73
N LEU A 44 -32.74 -42.05 31.63
CA LEU A 44 -32.06 -42.18 32.95
C LEU A 44 -32.70 -43.27 33.86
N PRO A 45 -31.92 -43.88 34.77
CA PRO A 45 -31.62 -43.29 36.10
C PRO A 45 -30.11 -43.29 36.44
N GLY A 46 -29.60 -42.66 37.51
CA GLY A 46 -30.24 -41.83 38.54
C GLY A 46 -29.80 -42.18 39.98
N THR A 47 -29.65 -41.16 40.86
CA THR A 47 -29.28 -41.23 42.30
C THR A 47 -27.77 -41.49 42.60
N ARG A 48 -27.15 -41.09 43.73
CA ARG A 48 -27.64 -40.46 44.98
C ARG A 48 -26.52 -39.80 45.84
N ARG A 49 -26.74 -38.56 46.36
CA ARG A 49 -26.31 -38.01 47.69
C ARG A 49 -24.79 -37.95 48.05
N CYS A 50 -24.28 -37.20 49.05
CA CYS A 50 -24.77 -36.20 50.03
C CYS A 50 -23.55 -35.37 50.59
N ALA A 51 -23.67 -34.43 51.54
CA ALA A 51 -24.31 -33.10 51.54
C ALA A 51 -24.13 -32.39 52.92
N LYS A 52 -23.60 -31.16 52.98
CA LYS A 52 -23.61 -30.19 54.10
C LYS A 52 -23.55 -28.76 53.49
N GLU A 53 -24.45 -27.81 53.76
CA GLU A 53 -24.78 -27.08 55.02
C GLU A 53 -23.65 -26.10 55.44
N ARG A 54 -23.86 -24.78 55.65
CA ARG A 54 -25.07 -23.92 55.87
C ARG A 54 -24.95 -22.59 55.07
N HIS A 55 -25.77 -21.53 55.16
CA HIS A 55 -26.94 -21.15 56.00
C HIS A 55 -27.95 -20.24 55.24
N VAL A 56 -29.09 -19.96 55.89
CA VAL A 56 -30.28 -19.15 55.47
C VAL A 56 -30.83 -18.51 56.78
N PRO A 57 -31.42 -17.28 56.89
CA PRO A 57 -32.62 -16.73 56.18
C PRO A 57 -32.64 -15.19 55.95
N ARG A 58 -33.68 -14.49 55.45
CA ARG A 58 -34.85 -14.68 54.54
C ARG A 58 -35.43 -13.28 54.23
N HIS A 59 -36.18 -13.11 53.13
CA HIS A 59 -37.63 -12.77 53.15
C HIS A 59 -38.19 -12.53 51.72
N GLY A 60 -39.37 -13.10 51.43
CA GLY A 60 -40.22 -12.74 50.28
C GLY A 60 -41.38 -11.84 50.75
N PRO A 61 -42.61 -11.89 50.17
CA PRO A 61 -43.15 -12.89 49.22
C PRO A 61 -43.93 -12.29 48.00
N VAL A 62 -43.91 -12.92 46.80
CA VAL A 62 -44.99 -13.73 46.17
C VAL A 62 -45.83 -13.05 45.05
N ARG A 63 -46.28 -13.89 44.11
CA ARG A 63 -47.08 -13.69 42.85
C ARG A 63 -48.61 -13.83 43.13
N PRO A 64 -49.59 -13.93 42.17
CA PRO A 64 -49.51 -14.12 40.70
C PRO A 64 -50.56 -13.40 39.80
N ALA A 65 -50.41 -13.61 38.47
CA ALA A 65 -51.38 -13.79 37.36
C ALA A 65 -52.73 -13.02 37.30
N GLY A 66 -53.27 -12.67 36.11
CA GLY A 66 -52.80 -12.85 34.72
C GLY A 66 -53.95 -12.98 33.69
N GLN A 67 -53.64 -12.89 32.38
CA GLN A 67 -54.59 -12.98 31.22
C GLN A 67 -55.69 -11.88 31.18
N VAL A 68 -56.33 -11.50 30.06
CA VAL A 68 -56.59 -12.11 28.73
C VAL A 68 -56.33 -11.07 27.59
N VAL A 69 -56.35 -11.50 26.32
CA VAL A 69 -56.48 -10.68 25.08
C VAL A 69 -57.79 -9.83 25.08
N ASP A 70 -58.06 -8.83 24.22
CA ASP A 70 -57.99 -8.80 22.73
C ASP A 70 -58.31 -7.38 22.16
N GLY A 71 -58.28 -7.19 20.83
CA GLY A 71 -59.23 -6.31 20.12
C GLY A 71 -58.92 -4.82 19.82
N ALA A 72 -58.28 -4.58 18.67
CA ALA A 72 -58.61 -3.55 17.64
C ALA A 72 -58.93 -2.04 17.96
N VAL A 73 -57.98 -1.17 17.57
CA VAL A 73 -58.09 0.00 16.62
C VAL A 73 -59.44 0.13 15.85
N PRO A 74 -60.04 1.31 15.49
CA PRO A 74 -59.49 2.68 15.23
C PRO A 74 -60.18 3.83 16.04
N LEU A 75 -60.30 5.15 15.73
CA LEU A 75 -60.16 6.05 14.54
C LEU A 75 -59.62 7.48 14.84
N ILE A 76 -58.65 7.94 14.02
CA ILE A 76 -58.62 9.16 13.16
C ILE A 76 -59.17 10.54 13.64
N ARG A 77 -58.28 11.56 13.58
CA ARG A 77 -58.45 13.03 13.42
C ARG A 77 -59.28 13.86 14.43
N SER A 78 -58.62 14.87 15.02
CA SER A 78 -58.86 16.28 14.64
C SER A 78 -57.76 17.23 15.14
N LEU A 79 -57.55 18.34 14.41
CA LEU A 79 -56.79 19.53 14.82
C LEU A 79 -57.81 20.68 14.95
N PRO A 80 -57.58 21.68 15.83
CA PRO A 80 -56.87 22.87 15.35
C PRO A 80 -55.88 23.52 16.34
N SER A 81 -55.17 24.51 15.80
CA SER A 81 -54.32 25.54 16.41
C SER A 81 -54.98 26.33 17.58
N THR A 82 -54.28 27.15 18.39
CA THR A 82 -53.12 28.03 18.11
C THR A 82 -52.18 28.27 19.31
N ALA A 83 -51.04 28.91 18.99
CA ALA A 83 -50.29 29.86 19.82
C ALA A 83 -49.32 29.37 20.94
N SER A 84 -48.04 29.62 20.66
CA SER A 84 -47.07 30.25 21.58
C SER A 84 -46.67 29.54 22.88
N GLN A 85 -45.47 28.94 22.85
CA GLN A 85 -44.32 29.51 23.57
C GLN A 85 -42.99 29.12 22.89
N ARG A 86 -41.93 29.92 23.08
CA ARG A 86 -40.59 29.67 22.54
C ARG A 86 -39.62 29.39 23.68
N SER A 87 -38.88 28.29 23.62
CA SER A 87 -37.43 28.32 23.90
C SER A 87 -36.66 27.07 23.43
N TRP A 88 -35.68 27.31 22.56
CA TRP A 88 -34.33 26.71 22.59
C TRP A 88 -34.21 25.21 22.90
N GLY A 89 -34.39 24.36 21.88
CA GLY A 89 -33.83 23.01 21.86
C GLY A 89 -32.55 22.98 21.02
N ALA A 90 -31.41 22.66 21.65
CA ALA A 90 -30.16 22.37 20.94
C ALA A 90 -30.12 20.88 20.57
N SER A 91 -30.12 20.56 19.27
CA SER A 91 -30.00 19.19 18.76
C SER A 91 -28.72 19.09 17.94
N SER A 92 -27.65 18.62 18.59
CA SER A 92 -26.40 18.24 17.93
C SER A 92 -26.62 17.00 17.08
N ARG A 93 -26.74 17.19 15.76
CA ARG A 93 -26.73 16.08 14.81
C ARG A 93 -25.30 15.58 14.67
N LEU A 94 -25.08 14.27 14.74
CA LEU A 94 -23.80 13.68 14.34
C LEU A 94 -23.61 13.93 12.85
N GLY A 95 -22.47 14.53 12.49
CA GLY A 95 -22.02 14.64 11.10
C GLY A 95 -21.46 13.31 10.62
N PHE A 96 -22.33 12.34 10.29
CA PHE A 96 -21.90 11.20 9.48
C PHE A 96 -21.45 11.73 8.11
N VAL A 97 -20.16 11.55 7.80
CA VAL A 97 -19.65 11.75 6.44
C VAL A 97 -20.23 10.64 5.58
N ASN A 98 -21.31 10.93 4.86
CA ASN A 98 -21.89 10.03 3.88
C ASN A 98 -20.92 9.88 2.69
N SER A 99 -19.96 8.97 2.82
CA SER A 99 -19.35 8.35 1.65
C SER A 99 -20.47 7.68 0.86
N VAL A 100 -20.80 8.22 -0.30
CA VAL A 100 -21.83 7.66 -1.17
C VAL A 100 -21.35 6.26 -1.58
N PRO A 101 -22.09 5.18 -1.27
CA PRO A 101 -21.70 3.84 -1.67
C PRO A 101 -21.57 3.81 -3.19
N ASP A 102 -20.44 3.29 -3.69
CA ASP A 102 -20.16 3.20 -5.12
C ASP A 102 -21.25 2.29 -5.75
N PRO A 103 -22.17 2.85 -6.56
CA PRO A 103 -23.44 2.20 -6.88
C PRO A 103 -23.27 1.02 -7.84
N LEU A 104 -22.06 0.82 -8.37
CA LEU A 104 -21.70 -0.29 -9.24
C LEU A 104 -21.22 -1.52 -8.45
N LEU A 105 -20.89 -1.40 -7.16
CA LEU A 105 -20.48 -2.54 -6.34
C LEU A 105 -21.66 -3.49 -6.07
N GLY A 106 -21.50 -4.77 -6.40
CA GLY A 106 -22.57 -5.77 -6.37
C GLY A 106 -23.54 -5.70 -7.56
N ALA A 107 -23.39 -4.73 -8.47
CA ALA A 107 -24.19 -4.65 -9.68
C ALA A 107 -23.76 -5.71 -10.71
N VAL A 108 -24.70 -6.13 -11.57
CA VAL A 108 -24.44 -7.03 -12.70
C VAL A 108 -24.62 -6.27 -14.01
N ILE A 109 -23.51 -5.92 -14.65
CA ILE A 109 -23.50 -5.20 -15.93
C ILE A 109 -23.83 -6.18 -17.07
N ASP A 110 -24.69 -5.72 -17.98
CA ASP A 110 -25.20 -6.47 -19.15
C ASP A 110 -25.72 -7.89 -18.81
N GLY A 111 -26.28 -8.06 -17.60
CA GLY A 111 -26.77 -9.35 -17.11
C GLY A 111 -25.71 -10.46 -17.00
N ARG A 112 -24.42 -10.12 -17.05
CA ARG A 112 -23.30 -11.08 -17.15
C ARG A 112 -22.11 -10.78 -16.25
N TYR A 113 -21.79 -9.52 -16.01
CA TYR A 113 -20.56 -9.10 -15.33
C TYR A 113 -20.86 -8.59 -13.92
N LEU A 114 -20.70 -9.45 -12.92
CA LEU A 114 -20.85 -9.08 -11.51
C LEU A 114 -19.63 -8.30 -11.04
N ILE A 115 -19.85 -7.10 -10.50
CA ILE A 115 -18.80 -6.22 -9.97
C ILE A 115 -18.60 -6.49 -8.47
N HIS A 116 -17.35 -6.74 -8.05
CA HIS A 116 -17.01 -7.06 -6.66
C HIS A 116 -16.35 -5.90 -5.91
N ALA A 117 -15.36 -5.27 -6.54
CA ALA A 117 -14.51 -4.27 -5.89
C ALA A 117 -13.93 -3.28 -6.91
N ARG A 118 -13.66 -2.05 -6.49
CA ARG A 118 -12.94 -1.06 -7.31
C ARG A 118 -11.43 -1.31 -7.20
N ILE A 119 -10.74 -1.41 -8.34
CA ILE A 119 -9.28 -1.56 -8.42
C ILE A 119 -8.62 -0.18 -8.45
N ALA A 120 -9.07 0.70 -9.36
CA ALA A 120 -8.45 2.00 -9.59
C ALA A 120 -9.46 3.02 -10.14
N ARG A 121 -9.21 4.31 -9.93
CA ARG A 121 -10.00 5.42 -10.48
C ARG A 121 -9.08 6.40 -11.19
N GLY A 122 -9.20 6.50 -12.52
CA GLY A 122 -8.49 7.48 -13.34
C GLY A 122 -9.39 8.62 -13.80
N GLY A 123 -8.84 9.65 -14.43
CA GLY A 123 -9.62 10.82 -14.89
C GLY A 123 -10.67 10.52 -15.98
N MET A 124 -10.55 9.39 -16.69
CA MET A 124 -11.46 9.01 -17.78
C MET A 124 -12.34 7.79 -17.50
N ALA A 125 -11.93 6.94 -16.54
CA ALA A 125 -12.56 5.66 -16.29
C ALA A 125 -12.28 5.18 -14.87
N THR A 126 -13.18 4.37 -14.34
CA THR A 126 -12.96 3.58 -13.12
C THR A 126 -12.83 2.11 -13.49
N VAL A 127 -11.83 1.43 -12.93
CA VAL A 127 -11.56 -0.01 -13.17
C VAL A 127 -11.97 -0.80 -11.94
N TYR A 128 -12.74 -1.86 -12.16
CA TYR A 128 -13.25 -2.76 -11.13
C TYR A 128 -12.78 -4.19 -11.37
N ARG A 129 -12.69 -4.98 -10.30
CA ARG A 129 -12.64 -6.45 -10.36
C ARG A 129 -14.07 -6.96 -10.40
N GLY A 130 -14.36 -7.84 -11.36
CA GLY A 130 -15.62 -8.54 -11.48
C GLY A 130 -15.44 -10.00 -11.91
N THR A 131 -16.54 -10.73 -12.03
CA THR A 131 -16.58 -12.09 -12.58
C THR A 131 -17.54 -12.15 -13.75
N ASP A 132 -17.08 -12.75 -14.86
CA ASP A 132 -17.89 -13.09 -16.03
C ASP A 132 -18.73 -14.34 -15.67
N GLN A 133 -19.96 -14.13 -15.19
CA GLN A 133 -20.83 -15.19 -14.64
C GLN A 133 -21.19 -16.28 -15.66
N ARG A 134 -20.95 -16.05 -16.96
CA ARG A 134 -21.18 -17.03 -18.03
C ARG A 134 -19.98 -17.96 -18.27
N LEU A 135 -18.76 -17.50 -17.95
CA LEU A 135 -17.51 -18.23 -18.16
C LEU A 135 -16.76 -18.55 -16.86
N ASP A 136 -17.35 -18.19 -15.70
CA ASP A 136 -16.86 -18.43 -14.33
C ASP A 136 -15.38 -18.06 -14.15
N ARG A 137 -15.05 -16.81 -14.52
CA ARG A 137 -13.69 -16.27 -14.50
C ARG A 137 -13.64 -14.83 -14.05
N ASP A 138 -12.57 -14.46 -13.35
CA ASP A 138 -12.30 -13.08 -12.98
C ASP A 138 -11.92 -12.23 -14.20
N VAL A 139 -12.43 -11.00 -14.23
CA VAL A 139 -12.21 -9.99 -15.26
C VAL A 139 -11.97 -8.61 -14.65
N ALA A 140 -11.17 -7.79 -15.32
CA ALA A 140 -11.10 -6.36 -15.04
C ALA A 140 -12.17 -5.66 -15.90
N VAL A 141 -13.05 -4.89 -15.25
CA VAL A 141 -14.13 -4.15 -15.91
C VAL A 141 -13.81 -2.67 -15.85
N LYS A 142 -13.47 -2.08 -16.99
CA LYS A 142 -13.16 -0.65 -17.12
C LYS A 142 -14.39 0.09 -17.61
N ILE A 143 -14.90 0.98 -16.77
CA ILE A 143 -16.16 1.71 -17.00
C ILE A 143 -15.82 3.18 -17.20
N MET A 144 -16.22 3.74 -18.34
CA MET A 144 -15.95 5.13 -18.69
C MET A 144 -16.80 6.07 -17.82
N HIS A 145 -16.27 7.26 -17.51
CA HIS A 145 -17.06 8.25 -16.76
C HIS A 145 -18.15 8.87 -17.66
N PRO A 146 -19.40 9.07 -17.16
CA PRO A 146 -20.53 9.59 -17.93
C PRO A 146 -20.24 10.85 -18.76
N HIS A 147 -19.48 11.81 -18.20
CA HIS A 147 -19.10 13.05 -18.87
C HIS A 147 -18.19 12.89 -20.12
N LEU A 148 -17.78 11.66 -20.46
CA LEU A 148 -17.13 11.32 -21.73
C LEU A 148 -18.06 10.57 -22.69
N ALA A 149 -19.16 9.98 -22.20
CA ALA A 149 -20.13 9.26 -23.02
C ALA A 149 -21.03 10.21 -23.82
N ASP A 150 -21.31 11.42 -23.32
CA ASP A 150 -22.10 12.47 -23.99
C ASP A 150 -21.45 13.06 -25.28
N GLN A 151 -20.39 12.43 -25.80
CA GLN A 151 -19.61 12.89 -26.95
C GLN A 151 -19.52 11.78 -28.01
N ASP A 152 -20.46 11.75 -28.97
CA ASP A 152 -20.57 10.75 -30.05
C ASP A 152 -19.23 10.41 -30.73
N GLU A 153 -18.43 11.43 -31.06
CA GLU A 153 -17.12 11.27 -31.71
C GLU A 153 -16.11 10.54 -30.80
N PHE A 154 -16.18 10.78 -29.48
CA PHE A 154 -15.35 10.08 -28.50
C PHE A 154 -15.75 8.61 -28.41
N VAL A 155 -17.05 8.31 -28.26
CA VAL A 155 -17.56 6.94 -28.15
C VAL A 155 -17.27 6.12 -29.43
N GLN A 156 -17.49 6.71 -30.61
CA GLN A 156 -17.16 6.06 -31.90
C GLN A 156 -15.65 5.86 -32.13
N ARG A 157 -14.79 6.65 -31.49
CA ARG A 157 -13.33 6.46 -31.51
C ARG A 157 -12.90 5.41 -30.47
N PHE A 158 -13.47 5.46 -29.27
CA PHE A 158 -13.25 4.50 -28.18
C PHE A 158 -13.53 3.06 -28.66
N HIS A 159 -14.70 2.78 -29.24
CA HIS A 159 -15.01 1.46 -29.80
C HIS A 159 -14.03 1.04 -30.90
N ARG A 160 -13.61 1.97 -31.77
CA ARG A 160 -12.66 1.66 -32.85
C ARG A 160 -11.27 1.28 -32.33
N GLU A 161 -10.84 1.90 -31.22
CA GLU A 161 -9.54 1.62 -30.59
C GLU A 161 -9.61 0.39 -29.68
N ALA A 162 -10.74 0.15 -28.99
CA ALA A 162 -11.04 -1.08 -28.27
C ALA A 162 -11.07 -2.31 -29.21
N LEU A 163 -11.78 -2.22 -30.33
CA LEU A 163 -11.81 -3.27 -31.38
C LEU A 163 -10.46 -3.50 -32.08
N ALA A 164 -9.55 -2.52 -32.03
CA ALA A 164 -8.17 -2.70 -32.50
C ALA A 164 -7.33 -3.43 -31.43
N ALA A 165 -7.44 -3.04 -30.16
CA ALA A 165 -6.77 -3.69 -29.04
C ALA A 165 -7.22 -5.15 -28.86
N ALA A 166 -8.52 -5.45 -29.01
CA ALA A 166 -9.09 -6.80 -28.91
C ALA A 166 -8.62 -7.78 -30.00
N ARG A 167 -7.91 -7.30 -31.03
CA ARG A 167 -7.27 -8.15 -32.06
C ARG A 167 -5.83 -8.52 -31.70
N LEU A 168 -5.25 -7.93 -30.65
CA LEU A 168 -3.90 -8.24 -30.19
C LEU A 168 -3.94 -9.47 -29.29
N SER A 169 -3.22 -10.52 -29.69
CA SER A 169 -2.97 -11.71 -28.88
C SER A 169 -1.46 -11.89 -28.72
N HIS A 170 -0.95 -11.58 -27.53
CA HIS A 170 0.47 -11.61 -27.20
C HIS A 170 0.62 -11.79 -25.68
N PRO A 171 1.58 -12.60 -25.17
CA PRO A 171 1.70 -12.88 -23.73
C PRO A 171 1.87 -11.62 -22.86
N ASN A 172 2.56 -10.59 -23.38
CA ASN A 172 2.79 -9.31 -22.70
C ASN A 172 1.75 -8.22 -23.02
N VAL A 173 0.59 -8.58 -23.56
CA VAL A 173 -0.58 -7.69 -23.70
C VAL A 173 -1.66 -8.17 -22.73
N VAL A 174 -2.37 -7.24 -22.09
CA VAL A 174 -3.61 -7.54 -21.35
C VAL A 174 -4.72 -7.84 -22.37
N ALA A 175 -5.26 -9.05 -22.36
CA ALA A 175 -6.28 -9.43 -23.34
C ALA A 175 -7.60 -8.67 -23.09
N VAL A 176 -8.16 -8.07 -24.14
CA VAL A 176 -9.54 -7.55 -24.15
C VAL A 176 -10.47 -8.67 -24.57
N TYR A 177 -11.53 -8.91 -23.80
CA TYR A 177 -12.48 -10.01 -24.02
C TYR A 177 -13.83 -9.59 -24.59
N ASP A 178 -14.29 -8.38 -24.28
CA ASP A 178 -15.60 -7.87 -24.67
C ASP A 178 -15.65 -6.34 -24.56
N GLU A 179 -16.55 -5.71 -25.30
CA GLU A 179 -16.89 -4.30 -25.16
C GLU A 179 -18.41 -4.11 -25.20
N GLY A 180 -18.91 -3.00 -24.65
CA GLY A 180 -20.32 -2.65 -24.77
C GLY A 180 -20.65 -1.32 -24.13
N ALA A 181 -21.94 -1.06 -24.00
CA ALA A 181 -22.47 0.02 -23.19
C ALA A 181 -23.69 -0.46 -22.41
N PHE A 182 -23.99 0.18 -21.28
CA PHE A 182 -25.18 -0.10 -20.48
C PHE A 182 -25.88 1.19 -20.07
N ALA A 183 -27.20 1.14 -19.92
CA ALA A 183 -27.96 2.27 -19.41
C ALA A 183 -27.68 2.46 -17.91
N SER A 184 -27.01 3.55 -17.56
CA SER A 184 -26.97 4.10 -16.20
C SER A 184 -28.16 5.06 -16.01
N GLU A 185 -28.45 5.46 -14.77
CA GLU A 185 -29.65 6.26 -14.43
C GLU A 185 -29.74 7.62 -15.17
N SER A 186 -28.65 8.09 -15.76
CA SER A 186 -28.55 9.39 -16.45
C SER A 186 -28.03 9.32 -17.89
N SER A 187 -27.40 8.22 -18.32
CA SER A 187 -26.65 8.15 -19.59
C SER A 187 -26.30 6.71 -19.99
N GLU A 188 -26.10 6.47 -21.28
CA GLU A 188 -25.50 5.22 -21.79
C GLU A 188 -24.00 5.23 -21.49
N THR A 189 -23.52 4.29 -20.68
CA THR A 189 -22.14 4.26 -20.18
C THR A 189 -21.35 3.12 -20.84
N ALA A 190 -20.29 3.47 -21.57
CA ALA A 190 -19.41 2.50 -22.23
C ALA A 190 -18.53 1.73 -21.23
N TYR A 191 -18.31 0.44 -21.50
CA TYR A 191 -17.47 -0.44 -20.70
C TYR A 191 -16.58 -1.35 -21.56
N LEU A 192 -15.46 -1.79 -20.98
CA LEU A 192 -14.48 -2.69 -21.60
C LEU A 192 -14.14 -3.82 -20.61
N ILE A 193 -14.18 -5.06 -21.08
CA ILE A 193 -13.89 -6.27 -20.30
C ILE A 193 -12.51 -6.78 -20.66
N MET A 194 -11.66 -6.97 -19.66
CA MET A 194 -10.24 -7.27 -19.83
C MET A 194 -9.79 -8.42 -18.91
N GLU A 195 -8.63 -8.99 -19.22
CA GLU A 195 -7.90 -9.94 -18.38
C GLU A 195 -7.58 -9.33 -17.01
N HIS A 196 -7.98 -10.01 -15.93
CA HIS A 196 -7.68 -9.59 -14.57
C HIS A 196 -6.26 -10.00 -14.16
N ILE A 197 -5.37 -9.03 -13.97
CA ILE A 197 -3.99 -9.26 -13.49
C ILE A 197 -3.93 -9.05 -11.97
N SER A 198 -3.55 -10.10 -11.24
CA SER A 198 -3.58 -10.15 -9.76
C SER A 198 -2.32 -9.58 -9.07
N GLY A 199 -1.55 -8.73 -9.75
CA GLY A 199 -0.36 -8.07 -9.24
C GLY A 199 -0.37 -6.57 -9.51
N PRO A 200 0.57 -5.81 -8.94
CA PRO A 200 0.59 -4.34 -9.02
C PRO A 200 0.97 -3.85 -10.43
N ASP A 201 0.65 -2.59 -10.69
CA ASP A 201 1.27 -1.83 -11.76
C ASP A 201 2.75 -1.51 -11.44
N LEU A 202 3.49 -1.11 -12.47
CA LEU A 202 4.93 -0.89 -12.37
C LEU A 202 5.31 0.41 -11.63
N ARG A 203 4.41 1.40 -11.50
CA ARG A 203 4.62 2.58 -10.63
C ARG A 203 4.58 2.16 -9.17
N THR A 204 3.54 1.42 -8.78
CA THR A 204 3.35 0.90 -7.43
C THR A 204 4.52 0.02 -7.00
N GLU A 205 4.99 -0.86 -7.88
CA GLU A 205 6.14 -1.73 -7.58
C GLU A 205 7.48 -0.98 -7.57
N LEU A 206 7.66 0.05 -8.41
CA LEU A 206 8.83 0.93 -8.36
C LEU A 206 8.91 1.66 -7.01
N GLY A 207 7.80 2.27 -6.57
CA GLY A 207 7.74 2.98 -5.29
C GLY A 207 8.06 2.08 -4.09
N ARG A 208 7.58 0.83 -4.10
CA ARG A 208 7.90 -0.19 -3.08
C ARG A 208 9.37 -0.61 -3.07
N ARG A 209 10.06 -0.58 -4.22
CA ARG A 209 11.45 -1.05 -4.35
C ARG A 209 12.49 0.07 -4.26
N GLY A 210 12.12 1.31 -4.52
CA GLY A 210 13.04 2.42 -4.81
C GLY A 210 13.67 2.30 -6.21
N SER A 211 14.24 1.15 -6.56
CA SER A 211 14.79 0.85 -7.89
C SER A 211 14.79 -0.66 -8.21
N PHE A 212 14.82 -1.00 -9.50
CA PHE A 212 14.94 -2.37 -9.98
C PHE A 212 16.40 -2.79 -10.21
N PRO A 213 16.73 -4.09 -10.04
CA PRO A 213 17.96 -4.66 -10.58
C PRO A 213 18.06 -4.47 -12.09
N LEU A 214 19.25 -4.15 -12.60
CA LEU A 214 19.46 -3.78 -14.00
C LEU A 214 18.91 -4.81 -15.01
N GLY A 215 19.18 -6.10 -14.77
CA GLY A 215 18.66 -7.17 -15.63
C GLY A 215 17.14 -7.32 -15.56
N MET A 216 16.53 -7.01 -14.43
CA MET A 216 15.06 -7.04 -14.25
C MET A 216 14.39 -5.84 -14.95
N ALA A 217 14.97 -4.65 -14.87
CA ALA A 217 14.50 -3.48 -15.61
C ALA A 217 14.58 -3.67 -17.13
N LEU A 218 15.70 -4.20 -17.63
CA LEU A 218 15.88 -4.55 -19.04
C LEU A 218 14.89 -5.62 -19.49
N GLU A 219 14.65 -6.66 -18.69
CA GLU A 219 13.71 -7.73 -19.03
C GLU A 219 12.24 -7.26 -19.06
N ILE A 220 11.82 -6.43 -18.09
CA ILE A 220 10.49 -5.79 -18.10
C ILE A 220 10.31 -4.95 -19.37
N VAL A 221 11.29 -4.10 -19.71
CA VAL A 221 11.20 -3.24 -20.90
C VAL A 221 11.29 -4.05 -22.20
N ARG A 222 12.04 -5.14 -22.25
CA ARG A 222 12.05 -6.09 -23.38
C ARG A 222 10.64 -6.67 -23.63
N GLN A 223 9.93 -7.04 -22.57
CA GLN A 223 8.56 -7.55 -22.65
C GLN A 223 7.56 -6.46 -23.10
N VAL A 224 7.66 -5.25 -22.55
CA VAL A 224 6.87 -4.08 -22.98
C VAL A 224 7.11 -3.77 -24.47
N LEU A 225 8.37 -3.77 -24.92
CA LEU A 225 8.70 -3.53 -26.33
C LEU A 225 8.22 -4.65 -27.26
N SER A 226 8.14 -5.90 -26.80
CA SER A 226 7.52 -6.99 -27.58
C SER A 226 6.00 -6.83 -27.73
N ALA A 227 5.32 -6.32 -26.69
CA ALA A 227 3.91 -5.96 -26.77
C ALA A 227 3.68 -4.79 -27.74
N LEU A 228 4.48 -3.73 -27.63
CA LEU A 228 4.45 -2.58 -28.55
C LEU A 228 4.77 -3.00 -29.99
N GLY A 229 5.79 -3.83 -30.22
CA GLY A 229 6.14 -4.35 -31.54
C GLY A 229 5.01 -5.14 -32.20
N THR A 230 4.23 -5.89 -31.41
CA THR A 230 3.03 -6.57 -31.89
C THR A 230 1.93 -5.57 -32.28
N ALA A 231 1.68 -4.55 -31.46
CA ALA A 231 0.71 -3.50 -31.75
C ALA A 231 1.09 -2.67 -32.98
N HIS A 232 2.36 -2.26 -33.09
CA HIS A 232 2.92 -1.50 -34.21
C HIS A 232 2.78 -2.29 -35.53
N SER A 233 3.01 -3.62 -35.49
CA SER A 233 2.81 -4.52 -36.64
C SER A 233 1.33 -4.61 -37.08
N ALA A 234 0.39 -4.38 -36.17
CA ALA A 234 -1.04 -4.28 -36.45
C ALA A 234 -1.51 -2.85 -36.80
N GLY A 235 -0.59 -1.88 -36.86
CA GLY A 235 -0.90 -0.46 -37.11
C GLY A 235 -1.46 0.30 -35.91
N LEU A 236 -1.44 -0.29 -34.70
CA LEU A 236 -1.87 0.36 -33.46
C LEU A 236 -0.67 0.99 -32.74
N ILE A 237 -0.86 2.20 -32.22
CA ILE A 237 0.14 2.98 -31.48
C ILE A 237 -0.43 3.23 -30.08
N HIS A 238 0.39 3.06 -29.04
CA HIS A 238 -0.05 3.07 -27.65
C HIS A 238 -0.31 4.48 -27.12
N ARG A 239 0.55 5.45 -27.48
CA ARG A 239 0.47 6.90 -27.21
C ARG A 239 0.59 7.36 -25.75
N ASP A 240 0.40 6.46 -24.78
CA ASP A 240 0.47 6.73 -23.33
C ASP A 240 1.33 5.66 -22.61
N VAL A 241 2.55 5.40 -23.10
CA VAL A 241 3.46 4.39 -22.51
C VAL A 241 4.12 4.95 -21.25
N LYS A 242 3.83 4.33 -20.09
CA LYS A 242 4.26 4.76 -18.75
C LYS A 242 4.12 3.60 -17.75
N PRO A 243 4.79 3.62 -16.57
CA PRO A 243 4.73 2.52 -15.61
C PRO A 243 3.32 2.14 -15.14
N GLU A 244 2.41 3.10 -15.00
CA GLU A 244 1.03 2.87 -14.56
C GLU A 244 0.23 2.00 -15.54
N ASN A 245 0.64 1.95 -16.82
CA ASN A 245 0.01 1.16 -17.88
C ASN A 245 0.73 -0.20 -18.11
N VAL A 246 1.64 -0.60 -17.22
CA VAL A 246 2.34 -1.89 -17.25
C VAL A 246 2.04 -2.65 -15.95
N LEU A 247 1.31 -3.76 -16.06
CA LEU A 247 0.92 -4.61 -14.93
C LEU A 247 1.89 -5.78 -14.78
N LEU A 248 2.25 -6.12 -13.55
CA LEU A 248 3.10 -7.27 -13.23
C LEU A 248 2.24 -8.47 -12.80
N VAL A 249 2.48 -9.62 -13.42
CA VAL A 249 1.83 -10.88 -13.01
C VAL A 249 2.55 -11.45 -11.79
N ARG A 250 1.81 -11.87 -10.77
CA ARG A 250 2.36 -12.52 -9.59
C ARG A 250 2.72 -13.98 -9.89
N GLY A 251 4.01 -14.30 -9.85
CA GLY A 251 4.57 -15.65 -10.06
C GLY A 251 6.09 -15.65 -9.84
N ASP A 252 6.74 -16.79 -10.07
CA ASP A 252 8.19 -16.96 -9.86
C ASP A 252 9.03 -16.23 -10.93
N GLU A 253 8.50 -16.08 -12.15
CA GLU A 253 9.13 -15.34 -13.25
C GLU A 253 8.47 -13.96 -13.42
N VAL A 254 9.28 -12.93 -13.66
CA VAL A 254 8.80 -11.56 -13.88
C VAL A 254 8.12 -11.46 -15.25
N THR A 255 6.80 -11.50 -15.26
CA THR A 255 5.98 -11.28 -16.46
C THR A 255 5.29 -9.91 -16.37
N ALA A 256 5.57 -9.05 -17.34
CA ALA A 256 4.95 -7.74 -17.52
C ALA A 256 3.89 -7.80 -18.65
N LYS A 257 2.76 -7.11 -18.46
CA LYS A 257 1.67 -6.97 -19.44
C LYS A 257 1.28 -5.52 -19.62
N VAL A 258 1.20 -5.07 -20.86
CA VAL A 258 0.79 -3.71 -21.23
C VAL A 258 -0.74 -3.63 -21.35
N THR A 259 -1.34 -2.61 -20.73
CA THR A 259 -2.78 -2.26 -20.83
C THR A 259 -2.96 -0.88 -21.48
N ASP A 260 -4.19 -0.49 -21.79
CA ASP A 260 -4.55 0.91 -22.12
C ASP A 260 -4.05 1.46 -23.48
N PHE A 261 -3.76 0.58 -24.45
CA PHE A 261 -3.42 0.94 -25.85
C PHE A 261 -4.39 1.99 -26.46
N GLY A 262 -3.90 3.21 -26.71
CA GLY A 262 -4.56 4.25 -27.51
C GLY A 262 -5.67 5.06 -26.84
N LEU A 263 -6.45 4.41 -25.96
CA LEU A 263 -7.76 4.86 -25.42
C LEU A 263 -7.79 6.25 -24.75
N ALA A 264 -6.65 6.80 -24.35
CA ALA A 264 -6.57 7.95 -23.44
C ALA A 264 -6.42 9.34 -24.11
N ARG A 265 -6.10 9.45 -25.42
CA ARG A 265 -5.67 10.76 -26.01
C ARG A 265 -6.64 11.41 -27.01
N ALA A 266 -7.87 10.91 -27.13
CA ALA A 266 -8.89 11.45 -28.04
C ALA A 266 -9.35 12.89 -27.73
N VAL A 267 -9.14 13.39 -26.50
CA VAL A 267 -9.63 14.71 -26.03
C VAL A 267 -8.51 15.67 -25.63
N ALA A 268 -7.34 15.17 -25.19
CA ALA A 268 -6.29 16.00 -24.60
C ALA A 268 -5.77 17.09 -25.56
N ALA A 269 -5.50 16.75 -26.82
CA ALA A 269 -4.95 17.69 -27.81
C ALA A 269 -5.87 18.90 -28.10
N ALA A 270 -7.19 18.76 -27.92
CA ALA A 270 -8.16 19.83 -28.17
C ALA A 270 -8.47 20.69 -26.93
N ARG A 271 -8.02 20.29 -25.73
CA ARG A 271 -8.30 20.97 -24.45
C ARG A 271 -7.04 21.37 -23.65
N ALA A 272 -5.85 20.95 -24.08
CA ALA A 272 -4.56 21.22 -23.41
C ALA A 272 -4.18 22.72 -23.30
N THR A 273 -4.85 23.62 -24.01
CA THR A 273 -4.57 25.07 -24.00
C THR A 273 -5.36 25.86 -22.96
N THR A 274 -6.36 25.27 -22.29
CA THR A 274 -7.36 26.04 -21.51
C THR A 274 -7.61 25.53 -20.08
N ALA A 275 -7.08 24.36 -19.70
CA ALA A 275 -7.21 23.82 -18.33
C ALA A 275 -5.87 23.20 -17.87
N GLY A 276 -5.36 23.68 -16.73
CA GLY A 276 -4.06 23.27 -16.18
C GLY A 276 -3.98 21.86 -15.58
N THR A 277 -4.90 20.96 -15.93
CA THR A 277 -5.07 19.63 -15.32
C THR A 277 -4.21 18.53 -15.98
N VAL A 278 -3.17 18.88 -16.74
CA VAL A 278 -2.26 17.94 -17.42
C VAL A 278 -1.14 17.45 -16.47
N LEU A 279 -1.53 17.01 -15.26
CA LEU A 279 -0.64 16.83 -14.11
C LEU A 279 -0.02 15.41 -14.00
N GLY A 280 0.31 14.76 -15.12
CA GLY A 280 0.93 13.43 -15.09
C GLY A 280 1.53 12.91 -16.40
N THR A 281 0.82 12.99 -17.53
CA THR A 281 1.24 12.33 -18.79
C THR A 281 2.52 12.90 -19.41
N VAL A 282 2.93 14.13 -19.06
CA VAL A 282 4.06 14.80 -19.74
C VAL A 282 5.41 14.13 -19.47
N ALA A 283 5.58 13.48 -18.31
CA ALA A 283 6.84 12.86 -17.87
C ALA A 283 7.37 11.72 -18.77
N TYR A 284 6.56 11.20 -19.71
CA TYR A 284 6.96 10.17 -20.67
C TYR A 284 6.82 10.63 -22.13
N LEU A 285 6.40 11.88 -22.36
CA LEU A 285 5.99 12.34 -23.68
C LEU A 285 7.20 12.46 -24.63
N ALA A 286 7.07 11.91 -25.83
CA ALA A 286 8.11 12.06 -26.85
C ALA A 286 8.09 13.48 -27.46
N PRO A 287 9.25 14.07 -27.82
CA PRO A 287 9.38 15.46 -28.28
C PRO A 287 8.37 15.84 -29.36
N GLU A 288 8.27 14.99 -30.38
CA GLU A 288 7.43 15.22 -31.57
C GLU A 288 5.93 15.19 -31.27
N VAL A 289 5.49 14.64 -30.13
CA VAL A 289 4.05 14.49 -29.77
C VAL A 289 3.43 15.81 -29.27
N LEU A 290 4.24 16.87 -29.24
CA LEU A 290 3.84 18.27 -29.03
C LEU A 290 3.57 19.02 -30.35
N GLU A 291 4.15 18.56 -31.47
CA GLU A 291 4.15 19.25 -32.77
C GLU A 291 3.44 18.44 -33.87
N GLU A 292 3.55 17.11 -33.83
CA GLU A 292 3.04 16.14 -34.79
C GLU A 292 2.17 15.06 -34.10
N GLN A 293 1.68 14.09 -34.87
CA GLN A 293 0.96 12.93 -34.31
C GLN A 293 1.93 11.86 -33.81
N ALA A 294 1.60 11.23 -32.68
CA ALA A 294 2.39 10.13 -32.12
C ALA A 294 2.52 8.96 -33.09
N THR A 295 3.72 8.40 -33.17
CA THR A 295 4.10 7.27 -34.05
C THR A 295 4.63 6.09 -33.23
N ALA A 296 4.94 4.97 -33.90
CA ALA A 296 5.69 3.87 -33.29
C ALA A 296 6.99 4.33 -32.60
N ARG A 297 7.68 5.33 -33.17
CA ARG A 297 8.91 5.92 -32.62
C ARG A 297 8.67 6.75 -31.36
N SER A 298 7.45 7.24 -31.14
CA SER A 298 7.05 7.96 -29.93
C SER A 298 6.92 7.02 -28.73
N ASP A 299 6.24 5.88 -28.91
CA ASP A 299 6.11 4.85 -27.87
C ASP A 299 7.48 4.31 -27.41
N ILE A 300 8.44 4.21 -28.34
CA ILE A 300 9.82 3.76 -28.07
C ILE A 300 10.60 4.78 -27.23
N TYR A 301 10.40 6.08 -27.45
CA TYR A 301 10.99 7.12 -26.60
C TYR A 301 10.44 7.02 -25.17
N SER A 302 9.12 6.89 -25.02
CA SER A 302 8.46 6.71 -23.73
C SER A 302 8.93 5.45 -23.00
N ALA A 303 9.14 4.33 -23.72
CA ALA A 303 9.75 3.12 -23.16
C ALA A 303 11.23 3.31 -22.76
N GLY A 304 11.99 4.15 -23.47
CA GLY A 304 13.36 4.53 -23.09
C GLY A 304 13.43 5.40 -21.84
N VAL A 305 12.47 6.32 -21.66
CA VAL A 305 12.28 7.11 -20.42
C VAL A 305 11.92 6.19 -19.26
N MET A 306 11.00 5.24 -19.48
CA MET A 306 10.66 4.21 -18.49
C MET A 306 11.87 3.37 -18.09
N LEU A 307 12.69 2.92 -19.06
CA LEU A 307 13.91 2.13 -18.77
C LEU A 307 14.90 2.88 -17.88
N TYR A 308 15.11 4.18 -18.13
CA TYR A 308 15.92 5.02 -17.26
C TYR A 308 15.36 5.05 -15.84
N GLU A 309 14.06 5.35 -15.70
CA GLU A 309 13.40 5.49 -14.40
C GLU A 309 13.46 4.21 -13.56
N LEU A 310 13.24 3.04 -14.16
CA LEU A 310 13.31 1.75 -13.45
C LEU A 310 14.68 1.46 -12.84
N ILE A 311 15.76 1.96 -13.46
CA ILE A 311 17.14 1.77 -12.99
C ILE A 311 17.55 2.89 -12.02
N ALA A 312 17.17 4.14 -12.30
CA ALA A 312 17.48 5.32 -11.49
C ALA A 312 16.63 5.45 -10.21
N GLY A 313 15.42 4.88 -10.21
CA GLY A 313 14.39 5.11 -9.19
C GLY A 313 13.58 6.40 -9.36
N HIS A 314 13.92 7.22 -10.35
CA HIS A 314 13.27 8.50 -10.62
C HIS A 314 13.28 8.85 -12.11
N ALA A 315 12.32 9.65 -12.55
CA ALA A 315 12.26 10.16 -13.92
C ALA A 315 13.54 10.94 -14.30
N PRO A 316 13.95 10.94 -15.60
CA PRO A 316 15.16 11.63 -16.06
C PRO A 316 15.07 13.15 -15.98
N PHE A 317 13.85 13.70 -16.02
CA PHE A 317 13.58 15.13 -15.98
C PHE A 317 12.51 15.43 -14.94
N SER A 318 12.70 16.53 -14.20
CA SER A 318 11.71 17.10 -13.29
C SER A 318 11.63 18.62 -13.48
N ALA A 319 10.44 19.18 -13.33
CA ALA A 319 10.15 20.61 -13.35
C ALA A 319 8.78 20.89 -12.72
N GLU A 320 8.62 22.07 -12.11
CA GLU A 320 7.39 22.50 -11.41
C GLU A 320 6.16 22.60 -12.33
N THR A 321 6.35 22.95 -13.61
CA THR A 321 5.24 23.09 -14.57
C THR A 321 5.30 22.03 -15.67
N PRO A 322 4.14 21.50 -16.14
CA PRO A 322 4.11 20.56 -17.26
C PRO A 322 4.74 21.11 -18.55
N ILE A 323 4.65 22.43 -18.79
CA ILE A 323 5.31 23.09 -19.94
C ILE A 323 6.83 23.09 -19.80
N ALA A 324 7.38 23.35 -18.62
CA ALA A 324 8.82 23.26 -18.40
C ALA A 324 9.33 21.80 -18.52
N LEU A 325 8.54 20.81 -18.07
CA LEU A 325 8.88 19.40 -18.24
C LEU A 325 8.87 18.99 -19.73
N ALA A 326 7.86 19.41 -20.49
CA ALA A 326 7.82 19.24 -21.93
C ALA A 326 9.02 19.91 -22.64
N TYR A 327 9.42 21.11 -22.20
CA TYR A 327 10.59 21.80 -22.73
C TYR A 327 11.89 20.99 -22.53
N LYS A 328 12.10 20.39 -21.35
CA LYS A 328 13.24 19.49 -21.10
C LYS A 328 13.19 18.25 -21.99
N HIS A 329 12.00 17.67 -22.17
CA HIS A 329 11.82 16.54 -23.10
C HIS A 329 12.21 16.90 -24.54
N VAL A 330 11.96 18.13 -25.01
CA VAL A 330 12.42 18.58 -26.33
C VAL A 330 13.93 18.89 -26.37
N ASN A 331 14.44 19.68 -25.41
CA ASN A 331 15.74 20.36 -25.54
C ASN A 331 16.88 19.70 -24.73
N ASP A 332 16.62 19.19 -23.53
CA ASP A 332 17.68 18.72 -22.63
C ASP A 332 18.18 17.32 -23.06
N PRO A 333 19.51 17.07 -23.12
CA PRO A 333 20.02 15.75 -23.43
C PRO A 333 19.63 14.74 -22.35
N MET A 334 19.38 13.49 -22.74
CA MET A 334 19.05 12.42 -21.79
C MET A 334 20.23 12.21 -20.81
N PRO A 335 19.99 12.22 -19.48
CA PRO A 335 21.03 11.95 -18.49
C PRO A 335 21.63 10.55 -18.65
N ARG A 336 22.90 10.39 -18.27
CA ARG A 336 23.58 9.08 -18.25
C ARG A 336 23.49 8.45 -16.87
N LEU A 337 23.09 7.19 -16.82
CA LEU A 337 23.07 6.39 -15.61
C LEU A 337 24.49 6.14 -15.08
N SER A 338 25.52 6.07 -15.94
CA SER A 338 26.91 5.95 -15.49
C SER A 338 27.40 7.16 -14.66
N THR A 339 26.77 8.33 -14.78
CA THR A 339 27.06 9.50 -13.94
C THR A 339 26.59 9.32 -12.50
N ILE A 340 25.46 8.62 -12.30
CA ILE A 340 24.89 8.30 -10.98
C ILE A 340 25.55 7.04 -10.41
N ALA A 341 25.82 6.06 -11.27
CA ALA A 341 26.30 4.74 -10.90
C ALA A 341 27.39 4.26 -11.89
N PRO A 342 28.69 4.57 -11.64
CA PRO A 342 29.80 4.25 -12.53
C PRO A 342 30.06 2.76 -12.81
N TRP A 343 29.29 1.85 -12.20
CA TRP A 343 29.32 0.41 -12.49
C TRP A 343 28.38 0.00 -13.62
N ILE A 344 27.51 0.89 -14.11
CA ILE A 344 26.57 0.60 -15.20
C ILE A 344 27.34 0.58 -16.54
N PRO A 345 27.21 -0.49 -17.35
CA PRO A 345 27.89 -0.58 -18.64
C PRO A 345 27.47 0.53 -19.62
N ALA A 346 28.44 1.05 -20.38
CA ALA A 346 28.19 2.07 -21.40
C ALA A 346 27.22 1.62 -22.53
N SER A 347 27.01 0.31 -22.70
CA SER A 347 25.97 -0.24 -23.57
C SER A 347 24.55 0.10 -23.10
N VAL A 348 24.31 0.22 -21.79
CA VAL A 348 23.01 0.62 -21.21
C VAL A 348 22.72 2.09 -21.47
N ASP A 349 23.70 2.97 -21.23
CA ASP A 349 23.59 4.40 -21.57
C ASP A 349 23.39 4.62 -23.08
N SER A 350 24.09 3.83 -23.90
CA SER A 350 23.95 3.88 -25.37
C SER A 350 22.57 3.40 -25.83
N LEU A 351 22.04 2.34 -25.20
CA LEU A 351 20.69 1.83 -25.45
C LEU A 351 19.63 2.87 -25.09
N ILE A 352 19.68 3.43 -23.88
CA ILE A 352 18.74 4.47 -23.45
C ILE A 352 18.83 5.69 -24.38
N GLY A 353 20.03 6.17 -24.70
CA GLY A 353 20.24 7.30 -25.60
C GLY A 353 19.72 7.08 -27.03
N VAL A 354 19.73 5.84 -27.53
CA VAL A 354 19.14 5.46 -28.83
C VAL A 354 17.61 5.40 -28.76
N LEU A 355 17.04 4.87 -27.67
CA LEU A 355 15.59 4.85 -27.46
C LEU A 355 15.04 6.27 -27.30
N THR A 356 15.73 7.13 -26.55
CA THR A 356 15.33 8.52 -26.24
C THR A 356 15.97 9.58 -27.15
N ALA A 357 16.42 9.22 -28.35
CA ALA A 357 16.98 10.17 -29.31
C ALA A 357 15.95 11.26 -29.66
N LYS A 358 16.35 12.54 -29.70
CA LYS A 358 15.39 13.65 -29.89
C LYS A 358 14.71 13.59 -31.26
N ASP A 359 15.50 13.50 -32.33
CA ASP A 359 15.01 13.18 -33.67
C ASP A 359 14.44 11.74 -33.70
N PRO A 360 13.16 11.54 -34.02
CA PRO A 360 12.55 10.22 -34.14
C PRO A 360 13.28 9.30 -35.11
N ALA A 361 13.90 9.79 -36.18
CA ALA A 361 14.56 8.97 -37.20
C ALA A 361 15.78 8.20 -36.68
N HIS A 362 16.43 8.71 -35.62
CA HIS A 362 17.58 8.08 -34.97
C HIS A 362 17.18 6.96 -33.97
N ARG A 363 15.89 6.83 -33.65
CA ARG A 363 15.35 5.73 -32.82
C ARG A 363 15.21 4.44 -33.67
N PRO A 364 14.98 3.28 -33.04
CA PRO A 364 14.49 2.09 -33.73
C PRO A 364 13.14 2.35 -34.43
N ALA A 365 12.82 1.61 -35.50
CA ALA A 365 11.63 1.84 -36.31
C ALA A 365 10.30 1.43 -35.63
N ASP A 366 10.32 0.31 -34.90
CA ASP A 366 9.18 -0.23 -34.16
C ASP A 366 9.63 -0.96 -32.87
N GLY A 367 8.66 -1.42 -32.08
CA GLY A 367 8.92 -2.11 -30.82
C GLY A 367 9.70 -3.44 -30.95
N ASN A 368 9.67 -4.12 -32.11
CA ASN A 368 10.47 -5.33 -32.33
C ASN A 368 11.95 -4.97 -32.49
N GLU A 369 12.27 -3.96 -33.31
CA GLU A 369 13.66 -3.52 -33.48
C GLU A 369 14.22 -2.96 -32.16
N ALA A 370 13.39 -2.25 -31.38
CA ALA A 370 13.74 -1.80 -30.04
C ALA A 370 13.95 -2.98 -29.07
N ARG A 371 13.03 -3.97 -29.04
CA ARG A 371 13.15 -5.20 -28.24
C ARG A 371 14.45 -5.94 -28.53
N ASP A 372 14.81 -6.08 -29.80
CA ASP A 372 15.98 -6.87 -30.22
C ASP A 372 17.30 -6.18 -29.80
N ARG A 373 17.32 -4.84 -29.76
CA ARG A 373 18.43 -4.06 -29.16
C ARG A 373 18.52 -4.25 -27.64
N VAL A 374 17.39 -4.25 -26.91
CA VAL A 374 17.38 -4.57 -25.47
C VAL A 374 17.84 -6.02 -25.23
N GLN A 375 17.37 -6.97 -26.04
CA GLN A 375 17.73 -8.38 -25.96
C GLN A 375 19.23 -8.62 -26.19
N GLY A 376 19.86 -7.89 -27.11
CA GLY A 376 21.32 -7.92 -27.30
C GLY A 376 22.08 -7.43 -26.06
N VAL A 377 21.73 -6.25 -25.54
CA VAL A 377 22.36 -5.71 -24.32
C VAL A 377 22.14 -6.62 -23.11
N LEU A 378 20.99 -7.28 -23.00
CA LEU A 378 20.69 -8.24 -21.93
C LEU A 378 21.48 -9.55 -22.07
N ALA A 379 21.78 -10.00 -23.30
CA ALA A 379 22.57 -11.21 -23.56
C ALA A 379 24.07 -10.99 -23.31
N ASP A 380 24.58 -9.79 -23.58
CA ASP A 380 25.98 -9.39 -23.32
C ASP A 380 26.23 -8.95 -21.87
N LEU A 381 25.21 -8.94 -21.00
CA LEU A 381 25.29 -8.42 -19.64
C LEU A 381 25.85 -9.46 -18.65
N ASP A 382 26.89 -9.07 -17.91
CA ASP A 382 27.45 -9.88 -16.82
C ASP A 382 26.39 -10.24 -15.75
N PRO A 383 26.23 -11.52 -15.34
CA PRO A 383 25.19 -11.94 -14.39
C PRO A 383 25.30 -11.37 -12.97
N ILE A 384 26.47 -10.87 -12.55
CA ILE A 384 26.65 -10.16 -11.28
C ILE A 384 26.16 -8.73 -11.46
N VAL A 385 26.55 -8.05 -12.54
CA VAL A 385 26.10 -6.69 -12.89
C VAL A 385 24.58 -6.64 -13.11
N ALA A 386 23.99 -7.66 -13.75
CA ALA A 386 22.54 -7.78 -13.93
C ALA A 386 21.74 -7.81 -12.61
N LYS A 387 22.34 -8.31 -11.53
CA LYS A 387 21.71 -8.39 -10.19
C LYS A 387 21.91 -7.12 -9.35
N ARG A 388 22.75 -6.17 -9.79
CA ARG A 388 22.95 -4.88 -9.10
C ARG A 388 21.78 -3.92 -9.39
N ARG A 389 21.48 -3.08 -8.40
CA ARG A 389 20.55 -1.94 -8.50
C ARG A 389 21.21 -0.69 -7.92
N ILE A 390 20.71 0.49 -8.29
CA ILE A 390 21.11 1.75 -7.63
C ILE A 390 20.45 1.79 -6.25
N ALA A 391 21.20 2.08 -5.20
CA ALA A 391 20.66 2.15 -3.84
C ALA A 391 19.86 3.45 -3.67
N VAL A 392 18.55 3.36 -3.91
CA VAL A 392 17.58 4.43 -3.67
C VAL A 392 16.84 4.09 -2.37
N ILE A 393 16.89 5.00 -1.39
CA ILE A 393 16.02 4.92 -0.22
C ILE A 393 14.60 5.18 -0.71
N PRO A 394 13.63 4.28 -0.50
CA PRO A 394 12.26 4.52 -0.92
C PRO A 394 11.72 5.77 -0.23
N THR A 395 11.44 6.83 -0.99
CA THR A 395 10.59 7.91 -0.50
C THR A 395 9.22 7.29 -0.25
N THR A 396 8.79 7.24 1.01
CA THR A 396 7.43 6.83 1.35
C THR A 396 6.46 7.73 0.59
N PHE A 397 5.61 7.12 -0.23
CA PHE A 397 4.59 7.88 -0.96
C PHE A 397 3.63 8.46 0.06
N ALA A 398 3.65 9.78 0.22
CA ALA A 398 2.59 10.50 0.92
C ALA A 398 1.25 10.05 0.35
N GLU A 399 0.37 9.55 1.22
CA GLU A 399 -0.85 8.86 0.80
C GLU A 399 -1.79 9.88 0.17
N ARG A 400 -1.91 9.82 -1.16
CA ARG A 400 -2.60 10.85 -1.94
C ARG A 400 -4.11 10.71 -1.75
N GLU A 401 -4.64 11.48 -0.81
CA GLU A 401 -6.04 11.44 -0.42
C GLU A 401 -7.00 11.44 -1.63
N PRO A 402 -8.12 10.71 -1.55
CA PRO A 402 -9.14 10.72 -2.59
C PRO A 402 -9.87 12.07 -2.60
N ASP A 403 -9.83 12.77 -3.75
CA ASP A 403 -10.49 14.07 -4.00
C ASP A 403 -11.85 14.21 -3.27
N GLY A 404 -11.86 14.99 -2.19
CA GLY A 404 -13.06 15.33 -1.44
C GLY A 404 -14.03 16.19 -2.26
N PRO A 405 -15.34 16.16 -1.96
CA PRO A 405 -16.35 16.84 -2.78
C PRO A 405 -16.24 18.37 -2.68
N ARG A 406 -15.48 18.99 -3.59
CA ARG A 406 -15.44 20.46 -3.75
C ARG A 406 -16.84 20.98 -4.10
N ASN A 407 -17.42 21.76 -3.19
CA ASN A 407 -18.76 22.32 -3.35
C ASN A 407 -18.85 23.25 -4.58
N ALA A 408 -19.68 22.87 -5.55
CA ALA A 408 -19.99 23.71 -6.70
C ALA A 408 -21.00 24.82 -6.31
N GLY A 409 -20.47 26.01 -5.99
CA GLY A 409 -21.26 27.24 -5.94
C GLY A 409 -21.79 27.62 -7.35
N PRO A 410 -22.91 28.37 -7.43
CA PRO A 410 -23.63 28.55 -8.70
C PRO A 410 -22.87 29.40 -9.73
N HIS A 411 -22.99 29.01 -10.99
CA HIS A 411 -22.45 29.75 -12.14
C HIS A 411 -23.08 31.14 -12.28
N ASP A 412 -22.25 32.17 -12.50
CA ASP A 412 -22.67 33.39 -13.18
C ASP A 412 -22.12 33.39 -14.62
N THR A 413 -22.96 33.69 -15.60
CA THR A 413 -22.72 33.31 -17.00
C THR A 413 -22.34 34.51 -17.86
N ARG A 414 -21.07 34.61 -18.28
CA ARG A 414 -20.64 35.56 -19.33
C ARG A 414 -19.74 34.91 -20.37
N SER A 415 -20.27 34.83 -21.59
CA SER A 415 -19.61 34.27 -22.77
C SER A 415 -18.42 35.11 -23.24
N PHE A 416 -17.33 34.45 -23.62
CA PHE A 416 -16.27 35.05 -24.43
C PHE A 416 -16.02 34.21 -25.69
N THR A 417 -15.93 34.87 -26.83
CA THR A 417 -15.65 34.25 -28.13
C THR A 417 -14.14 34.19 -28.39
N PRO A 418 -13.61 33.07 -28.93
CA PRO A 418 -12.20 32.96 -29.26
C PRO A 418 -11.87 33.69 -30.57
N ALA A 419 -10.75 34.40 -30.58
CA ALA A 419 -10.21 35.05 -31.78
C ALA A 419 -8.70 34.79 -31.93
N HIS A 420 -8.33 33.58 -32.36
CA HIS A 420 -6.95 33.32 -32.79
C HIS A 420 -6.60 34.14 -34.03
N ARG A 421 -5.38 34.68 -34.07
CA ARG A 421 -4.69 35.06 -35.31
C ARG A 421 -3.27 34.53 -35.32
N THR A 422 -3.11 33.36 -35.94
CA THR A 422 -1.82 32.85 -36.39
C THR A 422 -1.21 33.81 -37.40
N ALA A 423 0.07 34.13 -37.27
CA ALA A 423 0.81 34.87 -38.29
C ALA A 423 1.35 33.92 -39.36
N LEU A 424 1.12 34.21 -40.64
CA LEU A 424 1.76 33.56 -41.77
C LEU A 424 2.18 34.62 -42.81
N LEU A 425 3.40 34.49 -43.33
CA LEU A 425 3.89 35.29 -44.46
C LEU A 425 3.53 34.60 -45.78
N THR A 426 3.11 35.35 -46.80
CA THR A 426 3.70 35.27 -48.16
C THR A 426 3.12 36.31 -49.16
N ALA A 427 4.00 36.75 -50.07
CA ALA A 427 3.82 37.17 -51.47
C ALA A 427 2.70 38.17 -51.92
N PRO A 428 3.02 39.19 -52.76
CA PRO A 428 2.05 40.11 -53.37
C PRO A 428 1.74 39.83 -54.87
N PRO A 429 0.61 40.31 -55.42
CA PRO A 429 0.33 40.29 -56.85
C PRO A 429 0.49 41.66 -57.59
N ALA A 430 1.13 41.56 -58.75
CA ALA A 430 1.18 42.40 -59.96
C ALA A 430 0.41 43.73 -60.12
N ARG A 431 1.04 44.62 -60.93
CA ARG A 431 0.40 45.75 -61.66
C ARG A 431 -0.38 45.29 -62.90
N GLN A 432 -1.47 46.01 -63.22
CA GLN A 432 -1.88 46.51 -64.56
C GLN A 432 -3.13 47.39 -64.35
N SER A 433 -3.25 48.68 -64.69
CA SER A 433 -2.92 49.48 -65.89
C SER A 433 -3.98 49.48 -67.00
N SER A 434 -4.78 50.55 -67.06
CA SER A 434 -5.54 50.99 -68.25
C SER A 434 -5.63 52.52 -68.27
N ARG A 435 -5.83 53.13 -69.45
CA ARG A 435 -5.78 54.59 -69.69
C ARG A 435 -7.02 55.10 -70.43
N GLY A 436 -7.46 56.30 -70.07
CA GLY A 436 -8.27 57.28 -70.84
C GLY A 436 -8.15 58.62 -70.08
N HIS A 437 -7.85 59.79 -70.65
CA HIS A 437 -8.50 60.50 -71.77
C HIS A 437 -10.01 60.69 -71.53
N GLU A 438 -10.61 61.88 -71.64
CA GLU A 438 -10.26 63.00 -72.54
C GLU A 438 -10.44 64.44 -71.93
N ILE A 439 -10.58 65.49 -72.76
CA ILE A 439 -10.32 66.91 -72.40
C ILE A 439 -11.50 67.87 -72.72
N ALA A 440 -11.93 68.69 -71.74
CA ALA A 440 -12.64 69.98 -71.92
C ALA A 440 -12.50 70.84 -70.62
N ARG A 441 -12.19 72.16 -70.59
CA ARG A 441 -12.93 73.37 -71.08
C ARG A 441 -14.32 73.49 -70.40
N GLN A 442 -14.75 74.57 -69.72
CA GLN A 442 -14.39 76.02 -69.67
C GLN A 442 -14.45 76.56 -68.20
N ARG A 443 -13.59 77.48 -67.73
CA ARG A 443 -13.58 78.97 -67.90
C ARG A 443 -14.72 79.75 -67.19
N SER A 444 -14.47 80.26 -65.97
CA SER A 444 -14.86 81.60 -65.41
C SER A 444 -14.59 81.66 -63.89
N GLY A 445 -14.22 82.78 -63.24
CA GLY A 445 -13.89 84.10 -63.82
C GLY A 445 -14.16 85.31 -62.91
N ALA A 446 -13.65 85.37 -61.67
CA ALA A 446 -13.82 86.54 -60.79
C ALA A 446 -12.56 86.86 -59.97
N ASN A 447 -12.23 88.15 -59.87
CA ASN A 447 -10.93 88.67 -59.44
C ASN A 447 -11.10 89.55 -58.18
N ARG A 448 -10.33 89.31 -57.10
CA ARG A 448 -9.67 90.34 -56.23
C ARG A 448 -9.20 89.84 -54.84
N THR A 449 -8.01 90.31 -54.47
CA THR A 449 -7.43 90.40 -53.11
C THR A 449 -7.61 91.86 -52.58
N PRO A 450 -7.07 92.32 -51.41
CA PRO A 450 -6.35 91.66 -50.30
C PRO A 450 -6.87 92.06 -48.88
N SER A 451 -6.10 91.70 -47.82
CA SER A 451 -6.13 92.29 -46.43
C SER A 451 -7.35 91.93 -45.53
N SER A 452 -7.33 92.02 -44.19
CA SER A 452 -6.25 92.29 -43.21
C SER A 452 -6.49 91.61 -41.84
N THR A 453 -5.40 91.17 -41.18
CA THR A 453 -5.14 91.09 -39.71
C THR A 453 -6.25 90.86 -38.65
N SER A 454 -5.98 89.88 -37.76
CA SER A 454 -6.17 89.91 -36.28
C SER A 454 -7.43 89.30 -35.60
N SER A 455 -7.27 89.07 -34.28
CA SER A 455 -8.28 88.80 -33.22
C SER A 455 -8.90 87.41 -33.01
N LYS A 456 -8.45 86.32 -33.68
CA LYS A 456 -8.95 84.94 -33.36
C LYS A 456 -7.93 83.92 -32.86
N VAL A 457 -6.61 84.18 -32.95
CA VAL A 457 -5.57 83.20 -32.57
C VAL A 457 -5.53 82.92 -31.06
N TRP A 458 -5.67 83.94 -30.21
CA TRP A 458 -5.52 83.77 -28.76
C TRP A 458 -6.60 82.87 -28.12
N ARG A 459 -7.81 82.81 -28.70
CA ARG A 459 -8.86 81.88 -28.22
C ARG A 459 -8.44 80.42 -28.46
N TRP A 460 -7.91 80.10 -29.64
CA TRP A 460 -7.36 78.78 -29.92
C TRP A 460 -6.13 78.47 -29.03
N ALA A 461 -5.26 79.44 -28.78
CA ALA A 461 -4.13 79.27 -27.87
C ALA A 461 -4.58 78.95 -26.43
N ILE A 462 -5.60 79.63 -25.90
CA ILE A 462 -6.19 79.34 -24.59
C ILE A 462 -6.84 77.95 -24.57
N THR A 463 -7.60 77.57 -25.59
CA THR A 463 -8.20 76.22 -25.67
C THR A 463 -7.14 75.14 -25.74
N LEU A 464 -6.05 75.35 -26.50
CA LEU A 464 -4.94 74.39 -26.62
C LEU A 464 -4.14 74.31 -25.31
N LEU A 465 -3.93 75.43 -24.60
CA LEU A 465 -3.36 75.44 -23.25
C LEU A 465 -4.25 74.69 -22.25
N LEU A 466 -5.59 74.87 -22.32
CA LEU A 466 -6.53 74.18 -21.45
C LEU A 466 -6.53 72.67 -21.71
N ILE A 467 -6.46 72.25 -22.99
CA ILE A 467 -6.31 70.85 -23.39
C ILE A 467 -4.96 70.28 -22.94
N ALA A 468 -3.87 71.05 -23.02
CA ALA A 468 -2.57 70.64 -22.50
C ALA A 468 -2.58 70.51 -20.97
N ALA A 469 -3.28 71.40 -20.26
CA ALA A 469 -3.43 71.35 -18.81
C ALA A 469 -4.31 70.18 -18.34
N THR A 470 -5.41 69.88 -19.03
CA THR A 470 -6.22 68.69 -18.72
C THR A 470 -5.52 67.40 -19.12
N ALA A 471 -4.81 67.36 -20.25
CA ALA A 471 -3.97 66.22 -20.61
C ALA A 471 -2.83 65.99 -19.61
N ALA A 472 -2.18 67.06 -19.12
CA ALA A 472 -1.16 66.97 -18.06
C ALA A 472 -1.77 66.55 -16.71
N GLY A 473 -2.97 67.02 -16.36
CA GLY A 473 -3.70 66.61 -15.16
C GLY A 473 -4.13 65.14 -15.21
N ILE A 474 -4.60 64.66 -16.37
CA ILE A 474 -4.94 63.25 -16.63
C ILE A 474 -3.67 62.39 -16.57
N ALA A 475 -2.58 62.82 -17.23
CA ALA A 475 -1.30 62.13 -17.17
C ALA A 475 -0.82 62.02 -15.71
N TRP A 476 -0.72 63.14 -14.99
CA TRP A 476 -0.35 63.15 -13.57
C TRP A 476 -1.25 62.24 -12.71
N TYR A 477 -2.57 62.26 -12.92
CA TYR A 477 -3.51 61.40 -12.19
C TYR A 477 -3.21 59.90 -12.35
N PHE A 478 -2.78 59.46 -13.54
CA PHE A 478 -2.43 58.07 -13.82
C PHE A 478 -0.94 57.72 -13.63
N THR A 479 -0.02 58.69 -13.62
CA THR A 479 1.44 58.45 -13.50
C THR A 479 2.06 58.92 -12.18
N ALA A 480 1.30 59.57 -11.30
CA ALA A 480 1.77 60.06 -9.99
C ALA A 480 0.65 60.28 -8.95
N GLY A 481 -0.62 60.32 -9.38
CA GLY A 481 -1.79 60.47 -8.53
C GLY A 481 -2.52 59.14 -8.25
N PRO A 482 -3.69 59.20 -7.60
CA PRO A 482 -4.43 58.03 -7.11
C PRO A 482 -5.12 57.20 -8.21
N GLY A 483 -4.87 57.49 -9.50
CA GLY A 483 -5.24 56.64 -10.62
C GLY A 483 -4.16 55.62 -11.01
N MET A 484 -2.96 55.71 -10.45
CA MET A 484 -1.89 54.73 -10.68
C MET A 484 -2.31 53.35 -10.15
N ARG A 485 -2.05 52.30 -10.95
CA ARG A 485 -2.18 50.91 -10.54
C ARG A 485 -0.80 50.29 -10.39
N ILE A 486 -0.53 49.76 -9.20
CA ILE A 486 0.70 49.06 -8.84
C ILE A 486 0.40 47.56 -8.99
N SER A 487 1.28 46.83 -9.68
CA SER A 487 1.18 45.37 -9.74
C SER A 487 1.82 44.80 -8.49
N LEU A 488 1.06 44.05 -7.69
CA LEU A 488 1.59 43.31 -6.55
C LEU A 488 2.64 42.29 -7.05
N PRO A 489 3.90 42.36 -6.59
CA PRO A 489 4.90 41.32 -6.88
C PRO A 489 4.54 40.01 -6.18
N ASP A 490 4.90 38.89 -6.79
CA ASP A 490 4.83 37.61 -6.11
C ASP A 490 6.00 37.49 -5.12
N VAL A 491 5.67 37.42 -3.83
CA VAL A 491 6.59 37.26 -2.71
C VAL A 491 6.40 35.92 -1.98
N THR A 492 5.59 35.01 -2.53
CA THR A 492 5.39 33.67 -1.93
C THR A 492 6.70 32.87 -1.90
N GLY A 493 6.88 32.07 -0.84
CA GLY A 493 8.11 31.30 -0.61
C GLY A 493 9.37 32.12 -0.29
N ARG A 494 9.28 33.46 -0.21
CA ARG A 494 10.37 34.33 0.26
C ARG A 494 10.41 34.39 1.78
N ASP A 495 11.61 34.63 2.30
CA ASP A 495 11.84 34.96 3.71
C ASP A 495 11.19 36.31 4.07
N GLU A 496 10.64 36.43 5.29
CA GLU A 496 9.78 37.53 5.74
C GLU A 496 10.38 38.92 5.47
N ASP A 497 11.61 39.20 5.95
CA ASP A 497 12.32 40.47 5.74
C ASP A 497 12.39 40.88 4.26
N ALA A 498 12.61 39.90 3.38
CA ALA A 498 12.74 40.12 1.95
C ALA A 498 11.38 40.37 1.29
N ALA A 499 10.31 39.70 1.74
CA ALA A 499 8.95 39.97 1.30
C ALA A 499 8.49 41.37 1.71
N VAL A 500 8.66 41.73 2.99
CA VAL A 500 8.36 43.07 3.52
C VAL A 500 9.08 44.15 2.71
N THR A 501 10.39 44.00 2.49
CA THR A 501 11.19 44.95 1.69
C THR A 501 10.63 45.12 0.27
N ILE A 502 10.25 44.03 -0.41
CA ILE A 502 9.71 44.08 -1.78
C ILE A 502 8.35 44.79 -1.83
N ILE A 503 7.49 44.60 -0.82
CA ILE A 503 6.18 45.25 -0.71
C ILE A 503 6.33 46.75 -0.42
N GLU A 504 7.27 47.14 0.44
CA GLU A 504 7.59 48.55 0.71
C GLU A 504 8.20 49.26 -0.51
N GLU A 505 9.12 48.61 -1.25
CA GLU A 505 9.72 49.17 -2.48
C GLU A 505 8.66 49.54 -3.53
N VAL A 506 7.60 48.73 -3.67
CA VAL A 506 6.48 49.04 -4.58
C VAL A 506 5.44 50.01 -4.02
N ASN A 507 5.66 50.59 -2.83
CA ASN A 507 4.78 51.57 -2.17
C ASN A 507 3.39 50.98 -1.78
N LEU A 508 3.41 49.77 -1.22
CA LEU A 508 2.29 49.11 -0.57
C LEU A 508 2.60 48.92 0.93
N VAL A 509 1.58 48.68 1.76
CA VAL A 509 1.75 48.54 3.22
C VAL A 509 1.65 47.07 3.63
N PRO A 510 2.75 46.42 4.05
CA PRO A 510 2.68 45.03 4.53
C PRO A 510 2.00 44.94 5.91
N GLN A 511 1.13 43.95 6.08
CA GLN A 511 0.60 43.49 7.36
C GLN A 511 1.00 42.02 7.54
N LEU A 512 1.52 41.65 8.71
CA LEU A 512 1.97 40.28 8.98
C LEU A 512 0.92 39.50 9.78
N GLU A 513 0.61 38.31 9.32
CA GLU A 513 -0.15 37.27 10.04
C GLU A 513 0.65 35.96 10.02
N TYR A 514 0.45 35.09 11.01
CA TYR A 514 1.28 33.90 11.21
C TYR A 514 0.42 32.64 11.30
N GLU A 515 0.81 31.59 10.58
CA GLU A 515 0.09 30.31 10.50
C GLU A 515 1.10 29.14 10.43
N HIS A 516 0.72 27.94 10.89
CA HIS A 516 1.55 26.74 10.71
C HIS A 516 1.39 26.16 9.30
N SER A 517 2.48 25.62 8.74
CA SER A 517 2.46 25.01 7.41
C SER A 517 3.46 23.85 7.31
N ASP A 518 2.97 22.72 6.83
CA ASP A 518 3.78 21.52 6.61
C ASP A 518 4.64 21.61 5.33
N ASP A 519 4.21 22.43 4.36
CA ASP A 519 4.87 22.63 3.06
C ASP A 519 5.90 23.78 3.07
N VAL A 520 5.72 24.77 3.95
CA VAL A 520 6.48 26.04 3.93
C VAL A 520 7.35 26.17 5.19
N PRO A 521 8.70 26.25 5.08
CA PRO A 521 9.58 26.44 6.22
C PRO A 521 9.29 27.71 7.03
N ASP A 522 9.61 27.67 8.32
CA ASP A 522 9.53 28.80 9.25
C ASP A 522 10.16 30.11 8.70
N GLY A 523 9.54 31.24 9.01
CA GLY A 523 9.97 32.57 8.59
C GLY A 523 9.73 32.89 7.10
N ARG A 524 8.88 32.14 6.38
CA ARG A 524 8.60 32.35 4.95
C ARG A 524 7.12 32.58 4.63
N VAL A 525 6.86 33.42 3.63
CA VAL A 525 5.50 33.78 3.21
C VAL A 525 4.80 32.59 2.53
N ILE A 526 3.74 32.09 3.16
CA ILE A 526 2.79 31.09 2.64
C ILE A 526 1.93 31.72 1.54
N SER A 527 1.30 32.86 1.82
CA SER A 527 0.33 33.49 0.92
C SER A 527 0.24 35.01 1.10
N THR A 528 -0.44 35.69 0.18
CA THR A 528 -0.77 37.12 0.29
C THR A 528 -2.27 37.34 0.07
N ASP A 529 -2.86 38.30 0.80
CA ASP A 529 -4.19 38.85 0.49
C ASP A 529 -4.06 40.35 0.13
N PRO A 530 -4.42 40.78 -1.09
CA PRO A 530 -4.86 39.96 -2.22
C PRO A 530 -3.76 39.05 -2.78
N ALA A 531 -4.16 37.92 -3.37
CA ALA A 531 -3.23 37.02 -4.03
C ALA A 531 -2.61 37.65 -5.29
N ALA A 532 -1.30 37.50 -5.47
CA ALA A 532 -0.62 37.94 -6.68
C ALA A 532 -1.04 37.11 -7.92
N PRO A 533 -1.12 37.71 -9.13
CA PRO A 533 -0.90 39.12 -9.44
C PRO A 533 -2.16 39.98 -9.26
N ALA A 534 -2.12 40.93 -8.33
CA ALA A 534 -3.18 41.91 -8.07
C ALA A 534 -2.81 43.32 -8.59
N GLN A 535 -3.81 44.17 -8.86
CA GLN A 535 -3.60 45.59 -9.21
C GLN A 535 -4.13 46.53 -8.14
N LEU A 536 -3.24 46.92 -7.23
CA LEU A 536 -3.52 47.77 -6.08
C LEU A 536 -3.31 49.26 -6.39
N SER A 537 -3.83 50.09 -5.50
CA SER A 537 -3.56 51.53 -5.40
C SER A 537 -2.26 51.74 -4.62
N ARG A 538 -1.72 52.96 -4.62
CA ARG A 538 -0.63 53.30 -3.70
C ARG A 538 -1.15 53.29 -2.26
N ASP A 539 -0.29 52.86 -1.34
CA ASP A 539 -0.56 52.85 0.11
C ASP A 539 -1.71 51.89 0.53
N ASP A 540 -2.17 51.01 -0.37
CA ASP A 540 -3.08 49.90 -0.05
C ASP A 540 -2.35 48.84 0.81
N THR A 541 -3.06 48.23 1.76
CA THR A 541 -2.55 47.15 2.61
C THR A 541 -2.49 45.81 1.86
N VAL A 542 -1.43 45.03 2.13
CA VAL A 542 -1.29 43.63 1.71
C VAL A 542 -1.01 42.79 2.96
N THR A 543 -1.88 41.83 3.26
CA THR A 543 -1.59 40.84 4.31
C THR A 543 -0.63 39.79 3.76
N LEU A 544 0.44 39.50 4.50
CA LEU A 544 1.39 38.42 4.24
C LEU A 544 1.21 37.37 5.34
N THR A 545 0.79 36.16 4.96
CA THR A 545 0.75 35.02 5.90
C THR A 545 2.12 34.38 5.95
N VAL A 546 2.80 34.42 7.08
CA VAL A 546 4.13 33.84 7.30
C VAL A 546 4.00 32.49 8.00
N SER A 547 4.80 31.52 7.57
CA SER A 547 4.88 30.20 8.19
C SER A 547 5.62 30.25 9.52
N LEU A 548 5.05 29.60 10.53
CA LEU A 548 5.69 29.19 11.79
C LEU A 548 6.32 27.78 11.69
N GLY A 549 6.41 27.23 10.47
CA GLY A 549 6.78 25.84 10.21
C GLY A 549 5.70 24.84 10.59
N ILE A 550 6.09 23.56 10.61
CA ILE A 550 5.24 22.42 10.98
C ILE A 550 4.71 22.59 12.41
N GLU A 551 3.44 22.25 12.65
CA GLU A 551 2.88 22.35 14.00
C GLU A 551 3.45 21.25 14.92
N GLN A 552 4.15 21.68 15.98
CA GLN A 552 4.71 20.80 17.00
C GLN A 552 3.65 20.47 18.07
N VAL A 553 3.50 19.19 18.40
CA VAL A 553 2.55 18.68 19.40
C VAL A 553 3.26 17.83 20.46
N ALA A 554 2.83 17.95 21.71
CA ALA A 554 3.40 17.18 22.82
C ALA A 554 2.85 15.75 22.82
N VAL A 555 3.74 14.75 22.73
CA VAL A 555 3.37 13.33 22.72
C VAL A 555 2.70 12.93 24.04
N PRO A 556 1.49 12.33 24.02
CA PRO A 556 0.80 11.90 25.23
C PRO A 556 1.50 10.73 25.93
N ALA A 557 1.27 10.59 27.23
CA ALA A 557 1.63 9.39 27.98
C ALA A 557 0.60 8.29 27.72
N VAL A 558 1.02 7.20 27.07
CA VAL A 558 0.15 6.06 26.70
C VAL A 558 0.63 4.71 27.23
N VAL A 559 1.84 4.63 27.80
CA VAL A 559 2.33 3.43 28.50
C VAL A 559 1.37 3.01 29.63
N GLY A 560 1.04 1.72 29.68
CA GLY A 560 0.12 1.13 30.63
C GLY A 560 -1.37 1.25 30.25
N LEU A 561 -1.74 2.02 29.23
CA LEU A 561 -3.11 2.09 28.74
C LEU A 561 -3.48 0.86 27.88
N PRO A 562 -4.77 0.52 27.74
CA PRO A 562 -5.25 -0.41 26.71
C PRO A 562 -4.98 0.16 25.30
N LEU A 563 -4.65 -0.70 24.34
CA LEU A 563 -4.34 -0.32 22.95
C LEU A 563 -5.36 0.65 22.34
N GLU A 564 -6.66 0.33 22.41
CA GLU A 564 -7.74 1.16 21.84
C GLU A 564 -7.77 2.59 22.44
N THR A 565 -7.41 2.73 23.72
CA THR A 565 -7.30 4.04 24.39
C THR A 565 -6.00 4.76 24.01
N ALA A 566 -4.89 4.03 23.88
CA ALA A 566 -3.60 4.57 23.46
C ALA A 566 -3.64 5.12 22.02
N GLU A 567 -4.21 4.35 21.08
CA GLU A 567 -4.44 4.79 19.70
C GLU A 567 -5.32 6.04 19.64
N GLN A 568 -6.44 6.06 20.38
CA GLN A 568 -7.35 7.21 20.37
C GLN A 568 -6.66 8.45 20.93
N GLN A 569 -5.92 8.33 22.05
CA GLN A 569 -5.22 9.45 22.67
C GLN A 569 -4.06 9.99 21.80
N LEU A 570 -3.41 9.15 21.00
CA LEU A 570 -2.43 9.60 19.98
C LEU A 570 -3.13 10.33 18.81
N ARG A 571 -4.23 9.77 18.28
CA ARG A 571 -5.02 10.42 17.21
C ARG A 571 -5.67 11.73 17.65
N ASP A 572 -6.12 11.83 18.90
CA ASP A 572 -6.65 13.07 19.49
C ASP A 572 -5.55 14.15 19.61
N ALA A 573 -4.28 13.75 19.76
CA ALA A 573 -3.11 14.62 19.66
C ALA A 573 -2.62 14.85 18.21
N ARG A 574 -3.37 14.36 17.20
CA ARG A 574 -3.05 14.32 15.75
C ARG A 574 -1.88 13.43 15.32
N LEU A 575 -1.22 12.75 16.26
CA LEU A 575 -0.10 11.85 15.98
C LEU A 575 -0.55 10.55 15.32
N VAL A 576 0.36 9.92 14.57
CA VAL A 576 0.10 8.66 13.86
C VAL A 576 0.53 7.47 14.74
N PRO A 577 -0.38 6.67 15.31
CA PRO A 577 -0.01 5.49 16.08
C PRO A 577 0.43 4.33 15.16
N GLU A 578 1.60 3.76 15.43
CA GLU A 578 2.03 2.47 14.86
C GLU A 578 2.05 1.41 15.97
N VAL A 579 1.79 0.14 15.65
CA VAL A 579 1.63 -0.92 16.66
C VAL A 579 2.63 -2.05 16.43
N GLU A 580 3.45 -2.33 17.45
CA GLU A 580 4.28 -3.54 17.54
C GLU A 580 3.76 -4.44 18.68
N GLU A 581 3.99 -5.76 18.57
CA GLU A 581 3.56 -6.74 19.57
C GLU A 581 4.75 -7.42 20.25
N GLN A 582 4.72 -7.56 21.58
CA GLN A 582 5.78 -8.21 22.35
C GLN A 582 5.21 -8.97 23.56
N TYR A 583 5.80 -10.10 23.93
CA TYR A 583 5.47 -10.77 25.19
C TYR A 583 6.06 -10.03 26.41
N SER A 584 5.31 -9.94 27.49
CA SER A 584 5.75 -9.33 28.75
C SER A 584 5.29 -10.17 29.95
N ALA A 585 6.23 -10.42 30.88
CA ALA A 585 5.93 -11.11 32.12
C ALA A 585 5.16 -10.25 33.14
N SER A 586 5.14 -8.92 32.96
CA SER A 586 4.61 -7.96 33.94
C SER A 586 3.44 -7.10 33.45
N VAL A 587 3.26 -6.95 32.13
CA VAL A 587 2.20 -6.12 31.54
C VAL A 587 1.05 -7.01 31.02
N PRO A 588 -0.21 -6.79 31.44
CA PRO A 588 -1.35 -7.56 30.94
C PRO A 588 -1.51 -7.51 29.41
N ALA A 589 -2.04 -8.58 28.82
CA ALA A 589 -2.28 -8.64 27.38
C ALA A 589 -3.24 -7.53 26.92
N GLY A 590 -2.91 -6.86 25.81
CA GLY A 590 -3.67 -5.72 25.27
C GLY A 590 -3.31 -4.34 25.86
N SER A 591 -2.36 -4.27 26.80
CA SER A 591 -1.84 -3.00 27.35
C SER A 591 -0.48 -2.62 26.76
N VAL A 592 -0.22 -1.32 26.60
CA VAL A 592 1.04 -0.78 26.08
C VAL A 592 2.19 -0.95 27.08
N ILE A 593 3.27 -1.61 26.65
CA ILE A 593 4.53 -1.80 27.38
C ILE A 593 5.40 -0.54 27.28
N ALA A 594 5.52 0.02 26.07
CA ALA A 594 6.44 1.12 25.76
C ALA A 594 5.91 1.99 24.60
N GLN A 595 6.40 3.22 24.52
CA GLN A 595 6.20 4.14 23.40
C GLN A 595 7.57 4.63 22.91
N SER A 596 7.74 4.78 21.59
CA SER A 596 9.02 5.13 20.96
C SER A 596 9.50 6.54 21.34
N VAL A 597 8.58 7.52 21.31
CA VAL A 597 8.83 8.90 21.73
C VAL A 597 8.35 9.09 23.18
N PRO A 598 9.20 9.59 24.10
CA PRO A 598 8.81 9.83 25.49
C PRO A 598 7.64 10.83 25.60
N ALA A 599 6.74 10.59 26.56
CA ALA A 599 5.65 11.51 26.85
C ALA A 599 6.16 12.94 27.17
N THR A 600 5.39 13.95 26.80
CA THR A 600 5.71 15.39 26.90
C THR A 600 6.87 15.89 26.02
N THR A 601 7.45 15.04 25.16
CA THR A 601 8.32 15.50 24.06
C THR A 601 7.46 16.18 23.01
N GLU A 602 7.86 17.36 22.54
CA GLU A 602 7.28 18.02 21.36
C GLU A 602 7.88 17.41 20.08
N VAL A 603 7.01 17.06 19.13
CA VAL A 603 7.38 16.52 17.80
C VAL A 603 6.41 17.06 16.75
N ASP A 604 6.77 16.97 15.47
CA ASP A 604 5.88 17.32 14.35
C ASP A 604 4.57 16.52 14.44
N HIS A 605 3.40 17.14 14.23
CA HIS A 605 2.09 16.47 14.35
C HIS A 605 1.94 15.23 13.47
N SER A 606 2.62 15.17 12.32
CA SER A 606 2.67 14.02 11.42
C SER A 606 3.63 12.90 11.84
N THR A 607 4.30 13.01 13.00
CA THR A 607 5.28 12.02 13.47
C THR A 607 4.63 10.67 13.80
N PRO A 608 5.14 9.53 13.27
CA PRO A 608 4.73 8.21 13.70
C PRO A 608 5.24 7.90 15.11
N VAL A 609 4.34 7.51 16.01
CA VAL A 609 4.65 7.10 17.38
C VAL A 609 4.32 5.62 17.54
N THR A 610 5.33 4.79 17.33
CA THR A 610 5.28 3.34 17.57
C THR A 610 5.03 3.04 19.05
N ILE A 611 3.99 2.25 19.33
CA ILE A 611 3.64 1.72 20.65
C ILE A 611 3.79 0.20 20.65
N VAL A 612 4.46 -0.32 21.69
CA VAL A 612 4.67 -1.76 21.87
C VAL A 612 3.59 -2.31 22.79
N VAL A 613 2.78 -3.25 22.32
CA VAL A 613 1.65 -3.83 23.03
C VAL A 613 2.02 -5.20 23.60
N SER A 614 1.58 -5.46 24.83
CA SER A 614 1.76 -6.76 25.46
C SER A 614 0.84 -7.83 24.86
N LEU A 615 1.43 -8.96 24.46
CA LEU A 615 0.73 -10.23 24.23
C LEU A 615 0.50 -11.02 25.53
N GLY A 616 0.89 -10.47 26.68
CA GLY A 616 0.93 -11.16 27.97
C GLY A 616 2.19 -12.01 28.14
N ARG A 617 2.15 -12.95 29.08
CA ARG A 617 3.26 -13.88 29.34
C ARG A 617 3.44 -14.82 28.14
N GLU A 618 4.69 -15.06 27.73
CA GLU A 618 5.01 -15.97 26.63
C GLU A 618 4.65 -17.43 27.00
N PRO A 619 3.72 -18.09 26.29
CA PRO A 619 3.32 -19.46 26.59
C PRO A 619 4.35 -20.47 26.05
N VAL A 620 4.64 -21.50 26.83
CA VAL A 620 5.62 -22.55 26.54
C VAL A 620 5.01 -23.90 26.93
N GLU A 621 5.14 -24.93 26.09
CA GLU A 621 4.69 -26.27 26.46
C GLU A 621 5.72 -26.95 27.38
N ALA A 622 5.31 -27.29 28.60
CA ALA A 622 6.09 -28.13 29.50
C ALA A 622 6.07 -29.57 28.98
N VAL A 623 7.18 -29.97 28.36
CA VAL A 623 7.45 -31.34 27.90
C VAL A 623 7.30 -32.33 29.07
N ASP A 624 6.76 -33.51 28.78
CA ASP A 624 6.72 -34.63 29.72
C ASP A 624 8.12 -35.28 29.80
N VAL A 625 8.79 -35.12 30.93
CA VAL A 625 10.18 -35.56 31.16
C VAL A 625 10.30 -36.69 32.19
N ARG A 626 9.17 -37.32 32.55
CA ARG A 626 9.13 -38.45 33.50
C ARG A 626 9.87 -39.66 32.94
N GLY A 627 10.62 -40.34 33.79
CA GLY A 627 11.48 -41.48 33.43
C GLY A 627 12.80 -41.12 32.73
N LEU A 628 13.07 -39.85 32.42
CA LEU A 628 14.40 -39.37 32.02
C LEU A 628 15.28 -39.16 33.26
N SER A 629 16.60 -39.11 33.08
CA SER A 629 17.50 -38.67 34.16
C SER A 629 17.26 -37.20 34.50
N PHE A 630 17.52 -36.80 35.75
CA PHE A 630 17.37 -35.39 36.16
C PHE A 630 18.13 -34.40 35.25
N GLY A 631 19.32 -34.77 34.76
CA GLY A 631 20.13 -33.90 33.90
C GLY A 631 19.51 -33.68 32.51
N GLU A 632 18.96 -34.74 31.90
CA GLU A 632 18.27 -34.64 30.60
C GLU A 632 16.92 -33.92 30.75
N ALA A 633 16.18 -34.21 31.82
CA ALA A 633 14.90 -33.59 32.14
C ALA A 633 15.04 -32.08 32.42
N ALA A 634 16.04 -31.68 33.20
CA ALA A 634 16.35 -30.28 33.45
C ALA A 634 16.75 -29.56 32.15
N ALA A 635 17.70 -30.10 31.40
CA ALA A 635 18.15 -29.50 30.14
C ALA A 635 17.01 -29.35 29.11
N ALA A 636 16.07 -30.29 29.06
CA ALA A 636 14.91 -30.20 28.18
C ALA A 636 14.00 -29.01 28.56
N LEU A 637 13.67 -28.84 29.84
CA LEU A 637 12.80 -27.73 30.31
C LEU A 637 13.53 -26.38 30.27
N GLU A 638 14.80 -26.33 30.66
CA GLU A 638 15.64 -25.13 30.58
C GLU A 638 15.79 -24.65 29.13
N SER A 639 15.91 -25.56 28.16
CA SER A 639 15.98 -25.21 26.73
C SER A 639 14.71 -24.53 26.19
N ALA A 640 13.56 -24.73 26.84
CA ALA A 640 12.31 -24.04 26.54
C ALA A 640 12.20 -22.67 27.24
N GLY A 641 13.03 -22.42 28.26
CA GLY A 641 13.01 -21.24 29.12
C GLY A 641 12.18 -21.41 30.40
N ILE A 642 12.09 -22.64 30.91
CA ILE A 642 11.43 -22.97 32.19
C ILE A 642 12.50 -23.13 33.27
N THR A 643 12.26 -22.61 34.48
CA THR A 643 13.17 -22.79 35.62
C THR A 643 12.91 -24.15 36.27
N VAL A 644 13.95 -24.87 36.70
CA VAL A 644 13.80 -26.24 37.21
C VAL A 644 14.22 -26.34 38.68
N ASP A 645 13.27 -26.67 39.55
CA ASP A 645 13.53 -27.04 40.95
C ASP A 645 13.69 -28.56 41.09
N ARG A 646 14.54 -29.01 42.01
CA ARG A 646 14.73 -30.43 42.36
C ARG A 646 14.07 -30.77 43.68
N ALA A 647 13.20 -31.77 43.68
CA ALA A 647 12.72 -32.50 44.85
C ALA A 647 13.18 -33.96 44.77
N GLU A 648 13.15 -34.68 45.89
CA GLU A 648 13.66 -36.06 45.98
C GLU A 648 12.69 -36.91 46.81
N SER A 649 12.49 -38.16 46.41
CA SER A 649 11.69 -39.15 47.14
C SER A 649 12.08 -40.57 46.74
N TYR A 650 11.90 -41.54 47.65
CA TYR A 650 12.04 -42.95 47.32
C TYR A 650 10.97 -43.44 46.32
N SER A 651 11.29 -44.46 45.53
CA SER A 651 10.33 -45.17 44.67
C SER A 651 10.85 -46.56 44.28
N ASP A 652 10.03 -47.58 44.53
CA ASP A 652 10.33 -48.99 44.22
C ASP A 652 10.11 -49.34 42.73
N THR A 653 9.71 -48.35 41.93
CA THR A 653 9.28 -48.51 40.52
C THR A 653 9.95 -47.58 39.53
N VAL A 654 10.82 -46.67 40.00
CA VAL A 654 11.55 -45.71 39.18
C VAL A 654 13.03 -45.76 39.59
N GLU A 655 13.91 -46.01 38.61
CA GLU A 655 15.35 -46.14 38.83
C GLU A 655 15.96 -44.88 39.48
N GLU A 656 16.98 -45.07 40.31
CA GLU A 656 17.69 -44.00 41.02
C GLU A 656 18.18 -42.91 40.04
N GLY A 657 17.93 -41.63 40.36
CA GLY A 657 18.31 -40.50 39.52
C GLY A 657 17.35 -40.18 38.36
N ALA A 658 16.33 -41.03 38.10
CA ALA A 658 15.28 -40.75 37.13
C ALA A 658 14.10 -39.95 37.74
N VAL A 659 13.38 -39.21 36.91
CA VAL A 659 12.27 -38.34 37.34
C VAL A 659 10.98 -39.15 37.53
N ILE A 660 10.48 -39.20 38.77
CA ILE A 660 9.21 -39.81 39.16
C ILE A 660 8.03 -38.95 38.68
N SER A 661 8.09 -37.63 38.93
CA SER A 661 6.98 -36.72 38.67
C SER A 661 7.46 -35.29 38.41
N GLN A 662 6.62 -34.51 37.72
CA GLN A 662 6.81 -33.08 37.48
C GLN A 662 5.57 -32.31 37.96
N SER A 663 5.76 -31.11 38.53
CA SER A 663 4.66 -30.37 39.18
C SER A 663 3.64 -29.75 38.21
N GLN A 664 4.01 -29.56 36.94
CA GLN A 664 3.14 -28.98 35.89
C GLN A 664 3.32 -29.73 34.55
N LEU A 665 2.24 -29.78 33.75
CA LEU A 665 2.16 -30.47 32.45
C LEU A 665 1.29 -29.64 31.48
N GLY A 666 1.69 -29.58 30.20
CA GLY A 666 1.03 -28.74 29.19
C GLY A 666 1.50 -27.29 29.22
N THR A 667 0.64 -26.35 28.83
CA THR A 667 1.03 -24.94 28.69
C THR A 667 1.38 -24.29 30.04
N VAL A 668 2.66 -23.96 30.20
CA VAL A 668 3.22 -23.07 31.23
C VAL A 668 3.65 -21.75 30.58
N TYR A 669 4.32 -20.86 31.31
CA TYR A 669 4.88 -19.64 30.72
C TYR A 669 6.41 -19.57 30.91
N ARG A 670 7.11 -18.88 30.00
CA ARG A 670 8.55 -18.65 30.13
C ARG A 670 8.86 -17.98 31.47
N GLY A 671 9.85 -18.53 32.18
CA GLY A 671 10.24 -18.11 33.52
C GLY A 671 9.39 -18.64 34.68
N ASP A 672 8.36 -19.47 34.44
CA ASP A 672 7.75 -20.27 35.51
C ASP A 672 8.75 -21.32 36.04
N THR A 673 8.55 -21.76 37.28
CA THR A 673 9.33 -22.83 37.90
C THR A 673 8.54 -24.14 37.92
N VAL A 674 9.13 -25.20 37.37
CA VAL A 674 8.61 -26.58 37.43
C VAL A 674 9.51 -27.39 38.35
N THR A 675 8.90 -28.09 39.30
CA THR A 675 9.61 -28.96 40.24
C THR A 675 9.63 -30.37 39.70
N LEU A 676 10.81 -30.97 39.60
CA LEU A 676 11.02 -32.37 39.23
C LEU A 676 11.34 -33.18 40.49
N THR A 677 10.55 -34.22 40.75
CA THR A 677 10.79 -35.16 41.85
C THR A 677 11.64 -36.32 41.32
N VAL A 678 12.86 -36.46 41.83
CA VAL A 678 13.85 -37.46 41.43
C VAL A 678 13.78 -38.67 42.37
N SER A 679 13.93 -39.88 41.80
CA SER A 679 14.00 -41.11 42.58
C SER A 679 15.32 -41.24 43.32
N LEU A 680 15.23 -41.57 44.61
CA LEU A 680 16.34 -42.04 45.44
C LEU A 680 16.48 -43.57 45.43
N GLY A 681 15.76 -44.27 44.54
CA GLY A 681 15.59 -45.72 44.59
C GLY A 681 14.57 -46.16 45.65
N PRO A 682 14.43 -47.47 45.94
CA PRO A 682 13.58 -47.97 47.03
C PRO A 682 14.11 -47.50 48.40
N GLU A 683 13.22 -47.34 49.38
CA GLU A 683 13.63 -47.00 50.74
C GLU A 683 14.28 -48.23 51.42
N LEU A 684 15.54 -48.08 51.85
CA LEU A 684 16.34 -49.16 52.41
C LEU A 684 16.34 -49.11 53.94
N PHE A 685 16.16 -50.26 54.57
CA PHE A 685 16.14 -50.45 56.01
C PHE A 685 17.35 -51.30 56.44
N GLU A 686 17.88 -51.05 57.63
CA GLU A 686 19.00 -51.83 58.19
C GLU A 686 18.46 -53.14 58.76
N VAL A 687 19.00 -54.28 58.32
CA VAL A 687 18.60 -55.61 58.81
C VAL A 687 19.10 -55.81 60.25
N PRO A 688 18.19 -55.99 61.25
CA PRO A 688 18.59 -56.24 62.63
C PRO A 688 19.34 -57.56 62.84
N ASP A 689 20.17 -57.60 63.91
CA ASP A 689 20.69 -58.85 64.45
C ASP A 689 19.64 -59.51 65.35
N VAL A 690 19.13 -60.66 64.91
CA VAL A 690 18.19 -61.50 65.68
C VAL A 690 18.80 -62.83 66.11
N PHE A 691 20.13 -62.98 66.02
CA PHE A 691 20.84 -64.22 66.37
C PHE A 691 20.64 -64.60 67.84
N GLY A 692 20.18 -65.83 68.08
CA GLY A 692 19.97 -66.36 69.43
C GLY A 692 18.69 -65.89 70.13
N LEU A 693 17.83 -65.09 69.48
CA LEU A 693 16.49 -64.77 69.96
C LEU A 693 15.52 -65.95 69.74
N GLN A 694 14.36 -65.94 70.41
CA GLN A 694 13.27 -66.85 70.07
C GLN A 694 12.61 -66.43 68.77
N ARG A 695 12.01 -67.39 68.07
CA ARG A 695 11.26 -67.19 66.82
C ARG A 695 10.35 -65.94 66.83
N ASP A 696 9.45 -65.87 67.80
CA ASP A 696 8.37 -64.87 67.79
C ASP A 696 8.91 -63.47 68.14
N ASP A 697 9.94 -63.41 69.00
CA ASP A 697 10.66 -62.17 69.33
C ASP A 697 11.47 -61.67 68.12
N ALA A 698 12.15 -62.57 67.40
CA ALA A 698 12.91 -62.28 66.19
C ALA A 698 12.01 -61.82 65.04
N ALA A 699 10.89 -62.51 64.83
CA ALA A 699 9.91 -62.14 63.80
C ALA A 699 9.35 -60.73 64.05
N ALA A 700 8.94 -60.42 65.28
CA ALA A 700 8.45 -59.10 65.64
C ALA A 700 9.48 -57.98 65.39
N ILE A 701 10.78 -58.23 65.63
CA ILE A 701 11.85 -57.27 65.36
C ILE A 701 12.06 -57.04 63.86
N LEU A 702 11.99 -58.09 63.04
CA LEU A 702 12.12 -57.95 61.58
C LEU A 702 10.88 -57.33 60.94
N GLU A 703 9.68 -57.68 61.41
CA GLU A 703 8.41 -57.11 60.94
C GLU A 703 8.27 -55.62 61.32
N ASP A 704 8.69 -55.21 62.53
CA ASP A 704 8.73 -53.79 62.96
C ASP A 704 9.81 -52.98 62.19
N ALA A 705 10.89 -53.65 61.75
CA ALA A 705 11.89 -53.10 60.83
C ALA A 705 11.44 -53.11 59.34
N GLY A 706 10.26 -53.65 59.03
CA GLY A 706 9.66 -53.59 57.68
C GLY A 706 9.97 -54.78 56.75
N PHE A 707 10.52 -55.88 57.26
CA PHE A 707 10.86 -57.08 56.48
C PHE A 707 9.78 -58.18 56.57
N GLU A 708 9.70 -59.04 55.55
CA GLU A 708 8.89 -60.26 55.60
C GLU A 708 9.73 -61.43 56.14
N VAL A 709 9.13 -62.36 56.89
CA VAL A 709 9.86 -63.42 57.61
C VAL A 709 9.40 -64.81 57.20
N GLU A 710 10.30 -65.59 56.60
CA GLU A 710 10.13 -67.03 56.34
C GLU A 710 10.99 -67.88 57.29
N TYR A 711 10.67 -69.17 57.40
CA TYR A 711 11.22 -70.05 58.43
C TYR A 711 11.67 -71.40 57.87
N ASP A 712 12.98 -71.68 57.91
CA ASP A 712 13.49 -73.05 57.75
C ASP A 712 13.66 -73.72 59.13
N ASN A 713 13.13 -74.93 59.26
CA ASN A 713 12.96 -75.62 60.54
C ASN A 713 13.85 -76.87 60.57
N PHE A 714 15.15 -76.65 60.81
CA PHE A 714 16.14 -77.71 60.75
C PHE A 714 15.98 -78.69 61.93
N LEU A 715 15.88 -79.98 61.62
CA LEU A 715 15.91 -81.08 62.60
C LEU A 715 14.83 -81.08 63.70
N GLY A 716 13.73 -80.34 63.53
CA GLY A 716 12.49 -80.52 64.31
C GLY A 716 12.26 -79.55 65.47
N GLY A 717 13.03 -78.46 65.56
CA GLY A 717 12.59 -77.21 66.22
C GLY A 717 12.08 -77.34 67.66
N ILE A 718 12.83 -78.00 68.56
CA ILE A 718 12.39 -78.23 69.94
C ILE A 718 12.66 -77.02 70.86
N PHE A 719 13.55 -76.10 70.44
CA PHE A 719 13.96 -74.94 71.24
C PHE A 719 13.67 -73.59 70.58
N GLY A 720 13.15 -73.56 69.35
CA GLY A 720 12.56 -72.36 68.73
C GLY A 720 13.49 -71.16 68.62
N THR A 721 14.81 -71.38 68.61
CA THR A 721 15.83 -70.32 68.69
C THR A 721 16.43 -70.07 67.31
N VAL A 722 16.59 -68.80 66.91
CA VAL A 722 17.25 -68.42 65.66
C VAL A 722 18.74 -68.77 65.72
N ARG A 723 19.25 -69.43 64.68
CA ARG A 723 20.66 -69.85 64.54
C ARG A 723 21.36 -69.36 63.28
N ASP A 724 20.62 -68.90 62.29
CA ASP A 724 21.13 -68.24 61.10
C ASP A 724 20.02 -67.37 60.48
N GLN A 725 20.41 -66.34 59.73
CA GLN A 725 19.51 -65.43 59.01
C GLN A 725 20.04 -65.21 57.59
N SER A 726 19.17 -65.32 56.58
CA SER A 726 19.58 -65.34 55.17
C SER A 726 20.24 -64.06 54.64
N ILE A 727 20.14 -62.96 55.39
CA ILE A 727 20.76 -61.66 55.11
C ILE A 727 21.53 -61.25 56.36
N ALA A 728 22.79 -60.81 56.18
CA ALA A 728 23.67 -60.49 57.30
C ALA A 728 23.16 -59.23 58.05
N PRO A 729 23.28 -59.20 59.40
CA PRO A 729 22.87 -58.03 60.16
C PRO A 729 23.73 -56.81 59.84
N GLY A 730 23.10 -55.64 59.73
CA GLY A 730 23.73 -54.40 59.26
C GLY A 730 23.81 -54.24 57.74
N GLU A 731 23.26 -55.16 56.94
CA GLU A 731 23.01 -54.91 55.51
C GLU A 731 21.76 -54.04 55.30
N MET A 732 21.76 -53.24 54.23
CA MET A 732 20.67 -52.34 53.87
C MET A 732 19.83 -52.94 52.74
N HIS A 733 18.56 -53.27 52.99
CA HIS A 733 17.67 -53.90 52.01
C HIS A 733 16.28 -53.21 51.97
N PRO A 734 15.53 -53.30 50.85
CA PRO A 734 14.19 -52.70 50.75
C PRO A 734 13.19 -53.30 51.75
N ALA A 735 12.20 -52.50 52.18
CA ALA A 735 11.04 -53.03 52.88
C ALA A 735 10.32 -54.13 52.07
N GLY A 736 9.76 -55.12 52.76
CA GLY A 736 9.16 -56.31 52.15
C GLY A 736 10.18 -57.34 51.62
N THR A 737 11.48 -57.13 51.81
CA THR A 737 12.48 -58.18 51.53
C THR A 737 12.27 -59.37 52.48
N VAL A 738 12.22 -60.58 51.93
CA VAL A 738 12.02 -61.82 52.70
C VAL A 738 13.33 -62.26 53.35
N ILE A 739 13.35 -62.34 54.67
CA ILE A 739 14.45 -62.88 55.47
C ILE A 739 14.05 -64.29 55.93
N VAL A 740 14.83 -65.29 55.55
CA VAL A 740 14.64 -66.68 55.99
C VAL A 740 15.45 -66.91 57.27
N LEU A 741 14.75 -67.26 58.35
CA LEU A 741 15.36 -67.61 59.63
C LEU A 741 15.52 -69.13 59.75
N THR A 742 16.72 -69.58 60.10
CA THR A 742 16.99 -70.99 60.42
C THR A 742 16.78 -71.24 61.91
N ILE A 743 15.83 -72.12 62.23
CA ILE A 743 15.38 -72.40 63.60
C ILE A 743 15.70 -73.86 63.99
N VAL A 744 16.08 -74.06 65.25
CA VAL A 744 16.49 -75.34 65.86
C VAL A 744 15.90 -75.51 67.29
#